data_AF-A0A1Y4KEH0-F1
#
_entry.id   AF-A0A1Y4KEH0-F1
#
_cell.length_a   1.000
_cell.length_b   1.000
_cell.length_c   1.000
_cell.angle_alpha   90.00
_cell.angle_beta   90.00
_cell.angle_gamma   90.00
#
_symmetry.space_group_name_H-M   'P 1'
#
loop_
_entity.id
_entity.type
_entity.pdbx_description
1 polymer ?
#
loop_
_entity_poly.entity_id
_entity_poly.type
_entity_poly.pdbx_seq_one_letter_code
_entity_poly.pdbx_strand_id
1 'polypeptide(L)'
;MGYRFGLFNYATQTTGGYVDFDYFHVSDQGSNGSETVLNASLDDIDDVLGVAYAQVELPVKLDTLPDGDYTKLEASLNIPDDFTVSGVVFDEKNVTGEATYTYQDGRLVLTVSGDNVNYQDNGGTGFATVQLQLTDYTTQNKTVQVRTDYVRVTGGNVSYRVDNAVSNISLVKLDSEALAKIPGYSNPLIDYDFGADPFALEYNGRVYVYMTADQFEYDQNGNIIDNTYSKINSLHVISSADLVNWTDHGFIPVAGPNGVAKWANNSWAPAIAYKQIDGQDKFFLYFCNGGGGIGVLEGDSPAGPFTDPLGHALIDGSTPGTQGVPWIFDPAVMVDDDGTGYLVFGGGIPAGQDLNPKSARIVRLGDDMISLDCEPVMIDAPCMFEDGGIHKANGKYYYTYCSNFSGNHSAVEGYPGYGIICYMVSDDPLGPYEYCGEILQNPSTYFGVGGNNHHAIFNFKGTSYIVYHAQTLGQAMGIEKGYRSTHINEVEYYADGRIVPIQADREGISQLETMSPYQLTAGETIAWQAGIKVEACDQPGQGLSEVNNRAVTDIQNGDWIAVAGLDFGDKGAASFTASIAAQAGGAVELRVDSPDGTVVGTLTVPAGDGTYQTLTCDVTGLTGVHNLFMVFTGDDQAENLMSLDTWQFTEAGESASANKALLQATYDYAVNLDTTGVVQAAVDAFQKAMDEAKAVLDNPNATQEQVNTAWDNLLEGIWGLGLKQGDKTMLELLIHKAEGMLPNESKYLPDHWQELLDALAAGQDVMEDGNALQGDVETAVDELLTAILAQRFKADKSILEDLIGTAQDMDLTGYTAESVATFRSALAAAQAVMADESLSEDDQQVVDDAVAALQSAMDGLTAEGDVQPSEKPQESQKPEQTQAPEATDQPQATQTPENVPQTGDSAQLMGYVAALTAAVGLLAGAAYVSRKRRS
;
A
#
# COMPACT_ATOMS: atom_id res chain seq x y z
N MET A 1 50.03 -57.33 18.11
CA MET A 1 48.79 -58.12 18.32
C MET A 1 47.67 -57.10 18.48
N GLY A 2 46.58 -57.20 17.72
CA GLY A 2 45.48 -56.23 17.83
C GLY A 2 44.63 -56.56 19.06
N TYR A 3 44.65 -55.69 20.07
CA TYR A 3 43.73 -55.77 21.19
C TYR A 3 42.35 -55.28 20.71
N ARG A 4 41.38 -56.20 20.63
CA ARG A 4 39.97 -55.84 20.51
C ARG A 4 39.44 -55.57 21.90
N PHE A 5 39.17 -54.32 22.23
CA PHE A 5 38.33 -54.01 23.39
C PHE A 5 36.88 -54.34 23.02
N GLY A 6 36.40 -55.47 23.55
CA GLY A 6 34.98 -55.73 23.65
C GLY A 6 34.52 -55.37 25.05
N LEU A 7 33.82 -54.25 25.19
CA LEU A 7 32.85 -54.12 26.28
C LEU A 7 31.80 -55.23 26.08
N PHE A 8 31.36 -55.83 27.19
CA PHE A 8 30.44 -56.97 27.29
C PHE A 8 30.99 -58.39 27.00
N ASN A 9 30.96 -59.21 28.05
CA ASN A 9 30.32 -60.52 27.98
C ASN A 9 29.65 -60.84 29.33
N TYR A 10 28.42 -60.33 29.51
CA TYR A 10 27.53 -60.79 30.58
C TYR A 10 26.10 -60.84 30.04
N ALA A 11 25.56 -62.03 29.89
CA ALA A 11 24.14 -62.21 29.64
C ALA A 11 23.38 -62.05 30.97
N THR A 12 22.48 -61.07 31.06
CA THR A 12 21.47 -61.07 32.11
C THR A 12 20.58 -62.30 31.92
N GLN A 13 20.18 -62.96 33.02
CA GLN A 13 19.33 -64.16 32.93
C GLN A 13 17.87 -63.85 32.52
N THR A 14 17.55 -62.56 32.40
CA THR A 14 16.25 -62.02 31.98
C THR A 14 16.44 -60.91 30.94
N THR A 15 15.55 -60.87 29.96
CA THR A 15 15.45 -59.83 28.92
C THR A 15 15.01 -58.50 29.54
N GLY A 16 15.62 -57.38 29.12
CA GLY A 16 15.18 -56.02 29.51
C GLY A 16 15.98 -55.32 30.63
N GLY A 17 17.19 -55.76 30.93
CA GLY A 17 18.11 -55.01 31.81
C GLY A 17 19.02 -54.07 31.01
N TYR A 18 19.15 -52.82 31.43
CA TYR A 18 20.09 -51.84 30.89
C TYR A 18 21.38 -51.79 31.72
N VAL A 19 22.50 -51.39 31.11
CA VAL A 19 23.73 -51.02 31.80
C VAL A 19 24.09 -49.62 31.35
N ASP A 20 24.13 -48.69 32.29
CA ASP A 20 24.57 -47.31 32.06
C ASP A 20 26.08 -47.20 32.27
N PHE A 21 26.74 -46.34 31.49
CA PHE A 21 28.19 -46.11 31.55
C PHE A 21 28.46 -44.61 31.48
N ASP A 22 28.64 -43.96 32.64
CA ASP A 22 28.88 -42.52 32.71
C ASP A 22 30.13 -42.09 31.91
N TYR A 23 31.23 -42.86 32.01
CA TYR A 23 32.39 -42.74 31.12
C TYR A 23 33.30 -43.98 31.19
N PHE A 24 34.26 -44.08 30.25
CA PHE A 24 35.44 -44.94 30.40
C PHE A 24 36.69 -44.23 29.86
N HIS A 25 37.81 -44.33 30.58
CA HIS A 25 39.10 -43.77 30.16
C HIS A 25 40.06 -44.90 29.75
N VAL A 26 40.58 -44.81 28.53
CA VAL A 26 41.69 -45.65 28.04
C VAL A 26 42.82 -44.71 27.67
N SER A 27 43.91 -44.74 28.43
CA SER A 27 45.11 -43.94 28.16
C SER A 27 46.14 -44.77 27.37
N ASP A 28 46.69 -44.17 26.32
CA ASP A 28 47.78 -44.77 25.52
C ASP A 28 49.15 -44.70 26.24
N GLN A 29 49.19 -44.04 27.41
CA GLN A 29 50.40 -43.74 28.17
C GLN A 29 50.85 -44.91 29.05
N GLY A 30 51.58 -45.84 28.45
CA GLY A 30 52.36 -46.84 29.19
C GLY A 30 53.52 -46.21 29.97
N SER A 31 53.25 -45.58 31.12
CA SER A 31 54.27 -45.00 32.00
C SER A 31 54.31 -45.69 33.38
N ASN A 32 55.51 -46.04 33.84
CA ASN A 32 55.73 -46.68 35.15
C ASN A 32 55.79 -45.64 36.29
N GLY A 33 54.80 -44.75 36.38
CA GLY A 33 54.72 -43.69 37.38
C GLY A 33 53.37 -43.67 38.08
N SER A 34 53.32 -43.13 39.31
CA SER A 34 52.04 -42.81 39.96
C SER A 34 51.35 -41.68 39.22
N GLU A 35 50.11 -41.90 38.81
CA GLU A 35 49.22 -40.87 38.25
C GLU A 35 48.96 -39.77 39.29
N THR A 36 49.07 -38.51 38.88
CA THR A 36 48.59 -37.37 39.69
C THR A 36 47.14 -37.10 39.33
N VAL A 37 46.25 -37.29 40.31
CA VAL A 37 44.81 -37.06 40.16
C VAL A 37 44.44 -35.74 40.81
N LEU A 38 43.93 -34.83 40.00
CA LEU A 38 43.46 -33.47 40.32
C LEU A 38 41.93 -33.42 40.25
N ASN A 39 41.31 -32.30 40.61
CA ASN A 39 39.86 -32.08 40.53
C ASN A 39 39.53 -30.91 39.61
N ALA A 40 38.41 -31.01 38.90
CA ALA A 40 37.73 -29.91 38.24
C ALA A 40 36.41 -29.64 38.95
N SER A 41 35.94 -28.41 38.91
CA SER A 41 34.59 -28.04 39.36
C SER A 41 34.02 -26.91 38.51
N LEU A 42 32.70 -26.85 38.44
CA LEU A 42 31.97 -25.69 37.96
C LEU A 42 31.35 -25.01 39.19
N ASP A 43 31.17 -23.70 39.16
CA ASP A 43 30.44 -23.01 40.23
C ASP A 43 28.92 -23.18 40.06
N ASP A 44 28.21 -23.19 41.19
CA ASP A 44 26.75 -23.07 41.22
C ASP A 44 26.36 -21.65 40.74
N ILE A 45 25.27 -21.57 39.96
CA ILE A 45 24.70 -20.31 39.46
C ILE A 45 23.40 -20.03 40.22
N ASP A 46 23.17 -18.78 40.59
CA ASP A 46 21.90 -18.33 41.18
C ASP A 46 20.73 -18.51 40.19
N ASP A 47 19.49 -18.42 40.67
CA ASP A 47 18.30 -18.54 39.82
C ASP A 47 18.33 -17.50 38.66
N VAL A 48 18.32 -17.99 37.42
CA VAL A 48 18.36 -17.18 36.19
C VAL A 48 16.93 -16.96 35.70
N LEU A 49 16.56 -15.71 35.44
CA LEU A 49 15.30 -15.41 34.78
C LEU A 49 15.35 -15.90 33.34
N GLY A 50 14.40 -16.75 32.97
CA GLY A 50 14.27 -17.45 31.70
C GLY A 50 13.78 -16.55 30.57
N VAL A 51 14.50 -15.47 30.33
CA VAL A 51 14.30 -14.48 29.27
C VAL A 51 15.30 -14.76 28.15
N ALA A 52 14.84 -14.71 26.90
CA ALA A 52 15.70 -14.85 25.72
C ALA A 52 16.89 -13.88 25.78
N TYR A 53 18.04 -14.29 25.26
CA TYR A 53 19.29 -13.51 25.23
C TYR A 53 19.93 -13.18 26.59
N ALA A 54 19.32 -13.58 27.72
CA ALA A 54 19.90 -13.36 29.05
C ALA A 54 21.26 -14.06 29.19
N GLN A 55 22.25 -13.33 29.72
CA GLN A 55 23.64 -13.79 29.86
C GLN A 55 23.88 -14.39 31.25
N VAL A 56 24.64 -15.48 31.29
CA VAL A 56 25.04 -16.22 32.48
C VAL A 56 26.55 -16.45 32.45
N GLU A 57 27.26 -16.01 33.49
CA GLU A 57 28.69 -16.29 33.63
C GLU A 57 28.90 -17.58 34.43
N LEU A 58 29.55 -18.57 33.82
CA LEU A 58 29.86 -19.87 34.42
C LEU A 58 31.38 -20.02 34.67
N PRO A 59 31.86 -19.83 35.91
CA PRO A 59 33.24 -20.09 36.29
C PRO A 59 33.60 -21.57 36.18
N VAL A 60 34.68 -21.85 35.44
CA VAL A 60 35.35 -23.16 35.35
C VAL A 60 36.58 -23.13 36.24
N LYS A 61 36.66 -24.06 37.19
CA LYS A 61 37.79 -24.19 38.12
C LYS A 61 38.49 -25.53 37.95
N LEU A 62 39.81 -25.46 37.97
CA LEU A 62 40.70 -26.61 37.96
C LEU A 62 41.61 -26.50 39.19
N ASP A 63 42.00 -27.63 39.77
CA ASP A 63 43.15 -27.67 40.67
C ASP A 63 44.44 -27.28 39.90
N THR A 64 45.35 -26.59 40.57
CA THR A 64 46.68 -26.21 40.07
C THR A 64 47.42 -27.39 39.45
N LEU A 65 47.96 -27.18 38.24
CA LEU A 65 48.78 -28.16 37.54
C LEU A 65 50.19 -28.22 38.19
N PRO A 66 50.69 -29.39 38.62
CA PRO A 66 52.06 -29.50 39.15
C PRO A 66 53.11 -29.16 38.09
N ASP A 67 54.32 -28.74 38.48
CA ASP A 67 55.40 -28.46 37.51
C ASP A 67 55.71 -29.67 36.60
N GLY A 68 55.76 -29.46 35.28
CA GLY A 68 56.09 -30.48 34.28
C GLY A 68 56.13 -29.96 32.84
N ASP A 69 56.71 -30.77 31.95
CA ASP A 69 56.92 -30.44 30.52
C ASP A 69 55.64 -30.73 29.70
N TYR A 70 54.54 -30.01 29.96
CA TYR A 70 53.27 -30.22 29.27
C TYR A 70 53.17 -29.40 27.98
N THR A 71 52.48 -29.96 26.98
CA THR A 71 52.27 -29.31 25.67
C THR A 71 50.82 -28.92 25.39
N LYS A 72 49.86 -29.45 26.18
CA LYS A 72 48.44 -29.12 26.06
C LYS A 72 47.68 -29.38 27.37
N LEU A 73 46.75 -28.49 27.71
CA LEU A 73 45.67 -28.69 28.68
C LEU A 73 44.34 -28.47 27.92
N GLU A 74 43.41 -29.41 28.02
CA GLU A 74 42.12 -29.37 27.30
C GLU A 74 40.97 -29.73 28.23
N ALA A 75 39.92 -28.92 28.30
CA ALA A 75 38.69 -29.19 29.05
C ALA A 75 37.49 -29.22 28.08
N SER A 76 36.64 -30.24 28.18
CA SER A 76 35.44 -30.41 27.36
C SER A 76 34.21 -30.28 28.26
N LEU A 77 33.26 -29.44 27.86
CA LEU A 77 31.98 -29.22 28.54
C LEU A 77 30.83 -29.47 27.57
N ASN A 78 29.80 -30.16 28.04
CA ASN A 78 28.50 -30.25 27.39
C ASN A 78 27.60 -29.10 27.87
N ILE A 79 27.12 -28.32 26.91
CA ILE A 79 26.21 -27.19 27.07
C ILE A 79 24.82 -27.67 26.60
N PRO A 80 23.74 -27.49 27.38
CA PRO A 80 22.38 -27.85 26.97
C PRO A 80 21.84 -26.86 25.94
N ASP A 81 20.89 -27.30 25.10
CA ASP A 81 20.33 -26.53 23.96
C ASP A 81 19.63 -25.21 24.37
N ASP A 82 19.27 -25.08 25.65
CA ASP A 82 18.82 -23.85 26.30
C ASP A 82 19.85 -22.70 26.26
N PHE A 83 21.11 -23.02 26.01
CA PHE A 83 22.23 -22.09 26.04
C PHE A 83 23.11 -22.18 24.78
N THR A 84 23.56 -21.02 24.31
CA THR A 84 24.71 -20.90 23.41
C THR A 84 25.90 -20.29 24.15
N VAL A 85 27.12 -20.47 23.63
CA VAL A 85 28.34 -19.87 24.20
C VAL A 85 28.61 -18.54 23.50
N SER A 86 28.30 -17.43 24.19
CA SER A 86 28.55 -16.07 23.69
C SER A 86 30.04 -15.68 23.80
N GLY A 87 30.79 -16.28 24.73
CA GLY A 87 32.23 -16.01 24.89
C GLY A 87 32.92 -16.91 25.92
N VAL A 88 34.25 -16.82 25.97
CA VAL A 88 35.06 -17.41 27.05
C VAL A 88 36.18 -16.45 27.43
N VAL A 89 36.31 -16.14 28.72
CA VAL A 89 37.37 -15.32 29.30
C VAL A 89 38.32 -16.22 30.09
N PHE A 90 39.53 -16.44 29.60
CA PHE A 90 40.58 -17.17 30.32
C PHE A 90 41.28 -16.28 31.36
N ASP A 91 41.67 -16.83 32.52
CA ASP A 91 42.54 -16.09 33.44
C ASP A 91 44.00 -16.15 32.97
N GLU A 92 44.37 -15.21 32.11
CA GLU A 92 45.72 -15.05 31.55
C GLU A 92 46.85 -14.93 32.60
N LYS A 93 46.53 -14.62 33.87
CA LYS A 93 47.53 -14.57 34.95
C LYS A 93 47.83 -15.95 35.52
N ASN A 94 46.87 -16.88 35.40
CA ASN A 94 46.94 -18.22 35.94
C ASN A 94 47.41 -19.24 34.88
N VAL A 95 47.16 -19.01 33.58
CA VAL A 95 47.60 -19.92 32.51
C VAL A 95 48.91 -19.47 31.84
N THR A 96 49.77 -20.43 31.53
CA THR A 96 50.94 -20.26 30.67
C THR A 96 50.73 -21.07 29.41
N GLY A 97 50.76 -20.42 28.24
CA GLY A 97 50.49 -21.01 26.93
C GLY A 97 49.54 -20.14 26.11
N GLU A 98 49.21 -20.58 24.91
CA GLU A 98 48.19 -19.98 24.04
C GLU A 98 46.82 -20.58 24.37
N ALA A 99 45.90 -19.75 24.88
CA ALA A 99 44.55 -20.13 25.26
C ALA A 99 43.54 -19.86 24.13
N THR A 100 42.70 -20.83 23.83
CA THR A 100 41.70 -20.81 22.74
C THR A 100 40.47 -21.64 23.14
N TYR A 101 39.34 -21.42 22.48
CA TYR A 101 38.17 -22.29 22.63
C TYR A 101 37.52 -22.60 21.28
N THR A 102 36.74 -23.68 21.25
CA THR A 102 35.84 -24.01 20.14
C THR A 102 34.49 -24.44 20.71
N TYR A 103 33.39 -23.91 20.17
CA TYR A 103 32.03 -24.35 20.48
C TYR A 103 31.39 -24.90 19.21
N GLN A 104 30.88 -26.14 19.26
CA GLN A 104 30.18 -26.78 18.14
C GLN A 104 29.25 -27.88 18.69
N ASP A 105 28.04 -28.01 18.15
CA ASP A 105 27.10 -29.12 18.43
C ASP A 105 26.90 -29.40 19.94
N GLY A 106 26.55 -28.36 20.71
CA GLY A 106 26.33 -28.46 22.17
C GLY A 106 27.60 -28.74 23.00
N ARG A 107 28.79 -28.62 22.40
CA ARG A 107 30.05 -29.00 23.03
C ARG A 107 31.09 -27.88 22.97
N LEU A 108 31.49 -27.41 24.13
CA LEU A 108 32.54 -26.42 24.33
C LEU A 108 33.86 -27.11 24.67
N VAL A 109 34.93 -26.80 23.95
CA VAL A 109 36.27 -27.28 24.25
C VAL A 109 37.20 -26.09 24.49
N LEU A 110 37.71 -26.00 25.72
CA LEU A 110 38.73 -25.03 26.15
C LEU A 110 40.11 -25.66 25.97
N THR A 111 41.06 -24.95 25.34
CA THR A 111 42.41 -25.44 25.06
C THR A 111 43.47 -24.41 25.44
N VAL A 112 44.46 -24.84 26.23
CA VAL A 112 45.75 -24.14 26.36
C VAL A 112 46.83 -25.00 25.70
N SER A 113 47.65 -24.42 24.83
CA SER A 113 48.71 -25.15 24.09
C SER A 113 50.03 -24.38 24.03
N GLY A 114 51.14 -25.07 23.78
CA GLY A 114 52.48 -24.47 23.67
C GLY A 114 53.61 -25.41 24.10
N ASP A 115 54.83 -24.89 24.18
CA ASP A 115 56.02 -25.70 24.54
C ASP A 115 56.19 -25.92 26.06
N ASN A 116 55.47 -25.17 26.89
CA ASN A 116 55.53 -25.23 28.36
C ASN A 116 54.19 -24.79 28.96
N VAL A 117 53.14 -25.59 28.75
CA VAL A 117 51.79 -25.32 29.25
C VAL A 117 51.77 -25.46 30.77
N ASN A 118 51.22 -24.47 31.47
CA ASN A 118 51.01 -24.54 32.92
C ASN A 118 49.69 -23.86 33.32
N TYR A 119 49.13 -24.25 34.47
CA TYR A 119 48.02 -23.57 35.12
C TYR A 119 48.26 -23.52 36.64
N GLN A 120 48.16 -22.34 37.23
CA GLN A 120 48.38 -22.08 38.66
C GLN A 120 47.25 -21.21 39.21
N ASP A 121 46.42 -21.72 40.11
CA ASP A 121 45.36 -20.92 40.75
C ASP A 121 45.94 -19.92 41.76
N ASN A 122 46.31 -18.73 41.27
CA ASN A 122 46.96 -17.67 42.07
C ASN A 122 45.95 -16.69 42.67
N GLY A 123 44.83 -17.18 43.22
CA GLY A 123 43.90 -16.32 43.96
C GLY A 123 42.49 -16.84 44.16
N GLY A 124 42.16 -18.05 43.70
CA GLY A 124 40.80 -18.57 43.65
C GLY A 124 39.98 -17.99 42.49
N THR A 125 40.65 -17.41 41.48
CA THR A 125 40.01 -16.75 40.32
C THR A 125 39.62 -17.72 39.21
N GLY A 126 40.07 -18.98 39.29
CA GLY A 126 39.67 -20.05 38.37
C GLY A 126 40.54 -20.16 37.11
N PHE A 127 40.07 -21.00 36.18
CA PHE A 127 40.74 -21.31 34.92
C PHE A 127 40.20 -20.46 33.77
N ALA A 128 38.88 -20.39 33.64
CA ALA A 128 38.17 -19.55 32.69
C ALA A 128 36.75 -19.27 33.18
N THR A 129 36.13 -18.18 32.70
CA THR A 129 34.69 -17.95 32.79
C THR A 129 34.07 -18.17 31.42
N VAL A 130 33.11 -19.08 31.32
CA VAL A 130 32.30 -19.28 30.12
C VAL A 130 31.12 -18.33 30.19
N GLN A 131 30.88 -17.58 29.12
CA GLN A 131 29.71 -16.73 28.98
C GLN A 131 28.68 -17.51 28.17
N LEU A 132 27.56 -17.83 28.81
CA LEU A 132 26.42 -18.53 28.23
C LEU A 132 25.29 -17.54 27.99
N GLN A 133 24.54 -17.72 26.92
CA GLN A 133 23.39 -16.90 26.57
C GLN A 133 22.16 -17.80 26.38
N LEU A 134 21.03 -17.48 27.01
CA LEU A 134 19.77 -18.17 26.76
C LEU A 134 19.37 -18.05 25.29
N THR A 135 19.05 -19.17 24.66
CA THR A 135 18.65 -19.23 23.25
C THR A 135 17.23 -18.73 23.01
N ASP A 136 16.32 -18.95 23.97
CA ASP A 136 14.92 -18.49 23.96
C ASP A 136 14.39 -18.32 25.40
N TYR A 137 13.14 -17.87 25.53
CA TYR A 137 12.42 -17.85 26.81
C TYR A 137 12.19 -19.26 27.36
N THR A 138 12.15 -19.37 28.68
CA THR A 138 11.75 -20.60 29.35
C THR A 138 10.27 -20.54 29.75
N THR A 139 9.48 -21.49 29.22
CA THR A 139 8.02 -21.56 29.36
C THR A 139 7.54 -22.13 30.70
N GLN A 140 8.43 -22.81 31.44
CA GLN A 140 8.18 -23.43 32.76
C GLN A 140 9.46 -23.47 33.62
N ASN A 141 9.34 -23.33 34.94
CA ASN A 141 10.49 -23.43 35.85
C ASN A 141 11.18 -24.80 35.69
N LYS A 142 12.48 -24.81 35.38
CA LYS A 142 13.27 -26.02 35.15
C LYS A 142 14.70 -25.86 35.66
N THR A 143 15.40 -26.97 35.88
CA THR A 143 16.84 -26.96 36.19
C THR A 143 17.57 -27.65 35.04
N VAL A 144 18.50 -26.94 34.41
CA VAL A 144 19.35 -27.46 33.34
C VAL A 144 20.77 -27.68 33.88
N GLN A 145 21.55 -28.54 33.22
CA GLN A 145 22.88 -28.92 33.72
C GLN A 145 23.95 -28.71 32.65
N VAL A 146 24.98 -27.95 33.02
CA VAL A 146 26.25 -27.93 32.30
C VAL A 146 27.19 -28.92 32.95
N ARG A 147 27.81 -29.80 32.16
CA ARG A 147 28.67 -30.89 32.66
C ARG A 147 30.04 -30.85 31.99
N THR A 148 31.10 -31.15 32.75
CA THR A 148 32.45 -31.31 32.18
C THR A 148 32.66 -32.77 31.76
N ASP A 149 32.80 -33.04 30.45
CA ASP A 149 32.98 -34.40 29.92
C ASP A 149 34.35 -34.99 30.32
N TYR A 150 35.39 -34.16 30.25
CA TYR A 150 36.76 -34.50 30.63
C TYR A 150 37.63 -33.26 30.78
N VAL A 151 38.75 -33.42 31.49
CA VAL A 151 39.91 -32.53 31.37
C VAL A 151 41.17 -33.39 31.16
N ARG A 152 41.99 -33.04 30.17
CA ARG A 152 43.14 -33.82 29.67
C ARG A 152 44.41 -32.98 29.64
N VAL A 153 45.52 -33.60 30.04
CA VAL A 153 46.86 -33.01 29.98
C VAL A 153 47.74 -33.83 29.04
N THR A 154 48.44 -33.18 28.12
CA THR A 154 49.40 -33.82 27.19
C THR A 154 50.83 -33.48 27.63
N GLY A 155 51.69 -34.49 27.71
CA GLY A 155 53.10 -34.35 28.11
C GLY A 155 53.44 -34.96 29.48
N GLY A 156 52.45 -35.36 30.28
CA GLY A 156 52.67 -36.02 31.57
C GLY A 156 51.56 -36.98 31.98
N ASN A 157 51.70 -37.62 33.16
CA ASN A 157 50.74 -38.56 33.72
C ASN A 157 49.83 -37.87 34.76
N VAL A 158 49.03 -36.91 34.29
CA VAL A 158 48.10 -36.12 35.10
C VAL A 158 46.68 -36.33 34.57
N SER A 159 45.73 -36.53 35.48
CA SER A 159 44.30 -36.61 35.17
C SER A 159 43.49 -35.74 36.12
N TYR A 160 42.29 -35.37 35.70
CA TYR A 160 41.35 -34.56 36.45
C TYR A 160 40.06 -35.36 36.67
N ARG A 161 39.53 -35.28 37.89
CA ARG A 161 38.20 -35.74 38.25
C ARG A 161 37.16 -34.71 37.79
N VAL A 162 36.15 -35.20 37.08
CA VAL A 162 35.04 -34.40 36.54
C VAL A 162 33.68 -34.88 37.06
N ASP A 163 33.64 -35.89 37.93
CA ASP A 163 32.41 -36.50 38.45
C ASP A 163 31.52 -35.54 39.25
N ASN A 164 32.09 -34.46 39.78
CA ASN A 164 31.35 -33.37 40.45
C ASN A 164 31.52 -32.03 39.72
N ALA A 165 32.06 -32.03 38.49
CA ALA A 165 32.24 -30.82 37.67
C ALA A 165 30.97 -30.54 36.85
N VAL A 166 29.88 -30.33 37.58
CA VAL A 166 28.51 -30.11 37.09
C VAL A 166 27.97 -28.84 37.73
N SER A 167 27.43 -27.93 36.93
CA SER A 167 26.66 -26.79 37.42
C SER A 167 25.17 -27.04 37.14
N ASN A 168 24.34 -26.76 38.15
CA ASN A 168 22.88 -26.80 38.02
C ASN A 168 22.41 -25.36 37.88
N ILE A 169 21.80 -25.03 36.74
CA ILE A 169 21.28 -23.69 36.48
C ILE A 169 19.76 -23.76 36.57
N SER A 170 19.19 -23.10 37.57
CA SER A 170 17.73 -22.93 37.69
C SER A 170 17.27 -21.86 36.72
N LEU A 171 16.40 -22.23 35.77
CA LEU A 171 15.72 -21.30 34.88
C LEU A 171 14.31 -21.06 35.43
N VAL A 172 14.03 -19.81 35.79
CA VAL A 172 12.74 -19.35 36.32
C VAL A 172 11.94 -18.75 35.17
N LYS A 173 10.73 -19.25 34.93
CA LYS A 173 9.82 -18.72 33.90
C LYS A 173 9.58 -17.22 34.12
N LEU A 174 9.60 -16.44 33.04
CA LEU A 174 9.12 -15.06 33.06
C LEU A 174 7.64 -15.03 33.51
N ASP A 175 7.34 -14.20 34.51
CA ASP A 175 5.97 -13.86 34.86
C ASP A 175 5.52 -12.71 33.94
N SER A 176 4.33 -12.84 33.35
CA SER A 176 3.86 -11.91 32.31
C SER A 176 2.35 -11.91 32.25
N GLU A 177 1.73 -10.77 31.96
CA GLU A 177 0.28 -10.62 31.87
C GLU A 177 -0.34 -11.15 30.55
N ALA A 178 0.49 -11.63 29.61
CA ALA A 178 0.05 -12.29 28.39
C ALA A 178 -0.78 -13.56 28.69
N LEU A 179 -1.87 -13.76 27.95
CA LEU A 179 -2.94 -14.67 28.37
C LEU A 179 -2.80 -16.10 27.86
N ALA A 180 -2.60 -16.30 26.55
CA ALA A 180 -2.54 -17.63 25.95
C ALA A 180 -1.25 -17.88 25.14
N LYS A 181 -0.71 -16.83 24.51
CA LYS A 181 0.58 -16.83 23.80
C LYS A 181 1.58 -15.98 24.59
N ILE A 182 2.19 -16.59 25.60
CA ILE A 182 3.24 -15.96 26.42
C ILE A 182 4.59 -15.93 25.68
N PRO A 183 5.56 -15.07 26.07
CA PRO A 183 6.91 -15.13 25.55
C PRO A 183 7.53 -16.54 25.65
N GLY A 184 8.06 -17.04 24.53
CA GLY A 184 8.51 -18.44 24.37
C GLY A 184 7.48 -19.42 23.80
N TYR A 185 6.24 -18.99 23.59
CA TYR A 185 5.24 -19.73 22.81
C TYR A 185 5.00 -19.04 21.47
N SER A 186 5.00 -19.82 20.40
CA SER A 186 4.51 -19.41 19.08
C SER A 186 3.05 -19.81 18.84
N ASN A 187 2.46 -20.65 19.70
CA ASN A 187 1.09 -21.13 19.62
C ASN A 187 0.22 -20.67 20.82
N PRO A 188 -1.02 -20.19 20.60
CA PRO A 188 -1.64 -19.92 19.30
C PRO A 188 -0.93 -18.78 18.55
N LEU A 189 -1.14 -18.65 17.24
CA LEU A 189 -0.46 -17.65 16.41
C LEU A 189 -0.72 -16.21 16.89
N ILE A 190 -1.96 -15.96 17.31
CA ILE A 190 -2.46 -14.72 17.94
C ILE A 190 -3.34 -15.09 19.14
N ASP A 191 -3.44 -14.19 20.13
CA ASP A 191 -4.31 -14.37 21.29
C ASP A 191 -5.12 -13.14 21.73
N TYR A 192 -5.04 -12.04 20.97
CA TYR A 192 -5.91 -10.87 21.11
C TYR A 192 -7.25 -11.03 20.36
N ASP A 193 -7.37 -12.02 19.47
CA ASP A 193 -8.63 -12.43 18.83
C ASP A 193 -8.64 -13.93 18.51
N PHE A 194 -9.76 -14.44 18.01
CA PHE A 194 -9.98 -15.84 17.64
C PHE A 194 -9.77 -16.06 16.14
N GLY A 195 -9.36 -17.28 15.80
CA GLY A 195 -9.06 -17.69 14.44
C GLY A 195 -9.28 -19.19 14.30
N ALA A 196 -10.29 -19.56 13.51
CA ALA A 196 -10.70 -20.93 13.31
C ALA A 196 -10.49 -21.41 11.88
N ASP A 197 -10.64 -22.73 11.66
CA ASP A 197 -10.61 -23.39 10.34
C ASP A 197 -9.49 -22.85 9.41
N PRO A 198 -8.22 -22.95 9.82
CA PRO A 198 -7.15 -22.17 9.20
C PRO A 198 -6.66 -22.78 7.89
N PHE A 199 -6.42 -21.92 6.90
CA PHE A 199 -5.78 -22.27 5.64
C PHE A 199 -4.59 -21.35 5.37
N ALA A 200 -3.49 -21.90 4.86
CA ALA A 200 -2.24 -21.17 4.65
C ALA A 200 -1.88 -21.05 3.17
N LEU A 201 -1.37 -19.86 2.78
CA LEU A 201 -0.76 -19.59 1.49
C LEU A 201 0.67 -19.08 1.68
N GLU A 202 1.67 -19.71 1.05
CA GLU A 202 2.97 -19.06 0.83
C GLU A 202 2.89 -18.15 -0.39
N TYR A 203 3.35 -16.91 -0.23
CA TYR A 203 3.51 -15.96 -1.33
C TYR A 203 4.64 -14.97 -1.03
N ASN A 204 5.61 -14.88 -1.95
CA ASN A 204 6.74 -13.96 -1.91
C ASN A 204 7.51 -13.95 -0.56
N GLY A 205 7.75 -15.13 0.01
CA GLY A 205 8.56 -15.27 1.23
C GLY A 205 7.80 -14.99 2.53
N ARG A 206 6.48 -14.88 2.47
CA ARG A 206 5.58 -14.82 3.63
C ARG A 206 4.55 -15.94 3.57
N VAL A 207 4.13 -16.42 4.74
CA VAL A 207 2.87 -17.17 4.86
C VAL A 207 1.75 -16.21 5.22
N TYR A 208 0.59 -16.37 4.57
CA TYR A 208 -0.68 -15.75 4.93
C TYR A 208 -1.62 -16.84 5.44
N VAL A 209 -2.21 -16.65 6.61
CA VAL A 209 -3.14 -17.60 7.24
C VAL A 209 -4.53 -16.96 7.27
N TYR A 210 -5.48 -17.63 6.64
CA TYR A 210 -6.87 -17.21 6.49
C TYR A 210 -7.71 -18.08 7.43
N MET A 211 -8.59 -17.45 8.19
CA MET A 211 -9.31 -18.10 9.28
C MET A 211 -10.79 -17.72 9.24
N THR A 212 -11.65 -18.69 9.54
CA THR A 212 -13.02 -18.44 9.98
C THR A 212 -12.97 -17.48 11.18
N ALA A 213 -13.64 -16.33 11.08
CA ALA A 213 -13.73 -15.36 12.18
C ALA A 213 -14.74 -15.82 13.24
N ASP A 214 -14.32 -16.72 14.14
CA ASP A 214 -15.08 -17.10 15.34
C ASP A 214 -15.33 -15.84 16.19
N GLN A 215 -16.58 -15.51 16.48
CA GLN A 215 -16.96 -14.31 17.27
C GLN A 215 -17.91 -14.66 18.40
N PHE A 216 -17.76 -14.00 19.56
CA PHE A 216 -18.60 -14.26 20.72
C PHE A 216 -20.09 -14.09 20.45
N GLU A 217 -20.84 -15.13 20.80
CA GLU A 217 -22.28 -15.15 20.79
C GLU A 217 -22.85 -15.01 22.20
N TYR A 218 -23.94 -14.26 22.33
CA TYR A 218 -24.56 -13.94 23.62
C TYR A 218 -26.03 -14.37 23.67
N ASP A 219 -26.47 -14.81 24.85
CA ASP A 219 -27.90 -15.02 25.15
C ASP A 219 -28.66 -13.69 25.32
N GLN A 220 -29.97 -13.78 25.57
CA GLN A 220 -30.84 -12.61 25.80
C GLN A 220 -30.49 -11.81 27.08
N ASN A 221 -29.63 -12.34 27.95
CA ASN A 221 -29.18 -11.71 29.18
C ASN A 221 -27.76 -11.14 29.06
N GLY A 222 -27.08 -11.33 27.93
CA GLY A 222 -25.69 -10.92 27.72
C GLY A 222 -24.63 -11.92 28.19
N ASN A 223 -24.99 -13.18 28.47
CA ASN A 223 -24.02 -14.24 28.80
C ASN A 223 -23.44 -14.86 27.52
N ILE A 224 -22.13 -15.13 27.49
CA ILE A 224 -21.49 -15.87 26.39
C ILE A 224 -22.07 -17.28 26.30
N ILE A 225 -22.60 -17.64 25.12
CA ILE A 225 -23.09 -18.98 24.80
C ILE A 225 -22.07 -19.77 23.99
N ASP A 226 -22.38 -21.03 23.72
CA ASP A 226 -21.56 -21.89 22.86
C ASP A 226 -21.63 -21.34 21.42
N ASN A 227 -20.49 -21.36 20.71
CA ASN A 227 -20.38 -20.88 19.34
C ASN A 227 -21.33 -21.67 18.43
N THR A 228 -22.26 -20.98 17.77
CA THR A 228 -23.24 -21.61 16.86
C THR A 228 -22.84 -21.48 15.39
N TYR A 229 -21.73 -20.79 15.11
CA TYR A 229 -21.19 -20.43 13.79
C TYR A 229 -22.13 -19.58 12.92
N SER A 230 -23.38 -19.35 13.34
CA SER A 230 -24.46 -18.79 12.53
C SER A 230 -24.26 -17.34 12.12
N LYS A 231 -23.43 -16.59 12.86
CA LYS A 231 -23.14 -15.17 12.61
C LYS A 231 -21.90 -14.92 11.76
N ILE A 232 -21.06 -15.94 11.54
CA ILE A 232 -19.75 -15.79 10.90
C ILE A 232 -19.96 -15.47 9.41
N ASN A 233 -19.55 -14.26 9.02
CA ASN A 233 -19.70 -13.69 7.68
C ASN A 233 -18.44 -12.95 7.17
N SER A 234 -17.35 -13.03 7.93
CA SER A 234 -16.02 -12.53 7.59
C SER A 234 -14.97 -13.62 7.76
N LEU A 235 -13.80 -13.36 7.19
CA LEU A 235 -12.59 -14.17 7.36
C LEU A 235 -11.47 -13.28 7.91
N HIS A 236 -10.74 -13.75 8.92
CA HIS A 236 -9.58 -13.06 9.48
C HIS A 236 -8.31 -13.50 8.73
N VAL A 237 -7.42 -12.56 8.41
CA VAL A 237 -6.16 -12.85 7.72
C VAL A 237 -4.98 -12.28 8.51
N ILE A 238 -3.99 -13.12 8.81
CA ILE A 238 -2.71 -12.73 9.39
C ILE A 238 -1.56 -13.19 8.49
N SER A 239 -0.37 -12.61 8.63
CA SER A 239 0.81 -13.05 7.85
C SER A 239 2.12 -12.97 8.62
N SER A 240 3.08 -13.84 8.28
CA SER A 240 4.42 -13.83 8.87
C SER A 240 5.51 -14.18 7.86
N ALA A 241 6.72 -13.67 8.08
CA ALA A 241 7.94 -14.10 7.39
C ALA A 241 8.78 -15.09 8.23
N ASP A 242 8.55 -15.16 9.55
CA ASP A 242 9.41 -15.87 10.52
C ASP A 242 8.65 -16.86 11.41
N LEU A 243 7.33 -16.98 11.21
CA LEU A 243 6.34 -17.79 11.93
C LEU A 243 6.06 -17.38 13.40
N VAL A 244 6.67 -16.31 13.89
CA VAL A 244 6.52 -15.82 15.28
C VAL A 244 5.87 -14.45 15.34
N ASN A 245 6.36 -13.50 14.53
CA ASN A 245 5.79 -12.17 14.36
C ASN A 245 4.67 -12.23 13.31
N TRP A 246 3.44 -11.93 13.71
CA TRP A 246 2.27 -11.95 12.83
C TRP A 246 1.75 -10.53 12.61
N THR A 247 1.73 -10.08 11.35
CA THR A 247 1.07 -8.85 10.89
C THR A 247 -0.41 -9.16 10.63
N ASP A 248 -1.29 -8.40 11.26
CA ASP A 248 -2.74 -8.55 11.11
C ASP A 248 -3.32 -7.76 9.93
N HIS A 249 -4.00 -8.41 8.98
CA HIS A 249 -4.73 -7.75 7.89
C HIS A 249 -6.23 -7.58 8.23
N GLY A 250 -6.63 -8.10 9.39
CA GLY A 250 -7.97 -8.16 9.95
C GLY A 250 -8.95 -8.88 9.04
N PHE A 251 -10.16 -8.33 8.96
CA PHE A 251 -11.32 -9.03 8.44
C PHE A 251 -11.64 -8.68 6.99
N ILE A 252 -11.69 -9.70 6.13
CA ILE A 252 -12.35 -9.64 4.81
C ILE A 252 -13.86 -9.81 5.03
N PRO A 253 -14.71 -8.82 4.70
CA PRO A 253 -16.15 -8.94 4.82
C PRO A 253 -16.69 -9.76 3.63
N VAL A 254 -16.81 -11.08 3.79
CA VAL A 254 -17.18 -11.98 2.68
C VAL A 254 -18.68 -11.99 2.42
N ALA A 255 -19.51 -12.22 3.43
CA ALA A 255 -20.92 -12.56 3.27
C ALA A 255 -21.89 -11.50 3.86
N GLY A 256 -23.18 -11.66 3.56
CA GLY A 256 -24.25 -10.82 4.07
C GLY A 256 -24.40 -9.46 3.35
N PRO A 257 -25.28 -8.56 3.85
CA PRO A 257 -25.64 -7.32 3.16
C PRO A 257 -24.46 -6.39 2.87
N ASN A 258 -23.45 -6.40 3.73
CA ASN A 258 -22.26 -5.55 3.61
C ASN A 258 -21.07 -6.29 2.97
N GLY A 259 -21.02 -7.63 2.99
CA GLY A 259 -19.91 -8.40 2.43
C GLY A 259 -19.84 -8.41 0.90
N VAL A 260 -18.75 -8.92 0.34
CA VAL A 260 -18.50 -8.97 -1.11
C VAL A 260 -19.53 -9.87 -1.83
N ALA A 261 -19.72 -11.10 -1.35
CA ALA A 261 -20.67 -12.08 -1.88
C ALA A 261 -22.08 -11.88 -1.30
N LYS A 262 -22.86 -10.96 -1.91
CA LYS A 262 -24.21 -10.57 -1.45
C LYS A 262 -25.26 -11.70 -1.41
N TRP A 263 -24.99 -12.83 -2.05
CA TRP A 263 -25.85 -14.02 -2.06
C TRP A 263 -25.57 -14.97 -0.88
N ALA A 264 -24.42 -14.85 -0.23
CA ALA A 264 -24.02 -15.67 0.90
C ALA A 264 -24.51 -15.07 2.23
N ASN A 265 -24.82 -15.93 3.20
CA ASN A 265 -25.12 -15.54 4.58
C ASN A 265 -23.93 -15.81 5.52
N ASN A 266 -23.09 -16.78 5.17
CA ASN A 266 -21.95 -17.21 5.96
C ASN A 266 -20.68 -17.36 5.11
N SER A 267 -19.53 -17.38 5.78
CA SER A 267 -18.21 -17.62 5.19
C SER A 267 -17.33 -18.43 6.13
N TRP A 268 -17.59 -19.74 6.22
CA TRP A 268 -16.80 -20.67 7.02
C TRP A 268 -15.70 -21.34 6.18
N ALA A 269 -14.69 -21.90 6.83
CA ALA A 269 -13.62 -22.74 6.26
C ALA A 269 -13.06 -22.17 4.95
N PRO A 270 -12.20 -21.13 5.03
CA PRO A 270 -11.55 -20.57 3.86
C PRO A 270 -10.61 -21.58 3.19
N ALA A 271 -10.44 -21.45 1.88
CA ALA A 271 -9.27 -21.97 1.19
C ALA A 271 -8.76 -20.91 0.22
N ILE A 272 -7.44 -20.88 -0.01
CA ILE A 272 -6.81 -19.84 -0.82
C ILE A 272 -5.79 -20.45 -1.77
N ALA A 273 -5.80 -19.99 -3.02
CA ALA A 273 -4.73 -20.24 -3.97
C ALA A 273 -4.34 -18.94 -4.65
N TYR A 274 -3.13 -18.90 -5.22
CA TYR A 274 -2.81 -17.95 -6.28
C TYR A 274 -2.44 -18.70 -7.57
N LYS A 275 -2.70 -18.08 -8.72
CA LYS A 275 -2.26 -18.55 -10.04
C LYS A 275 -1.90 -17.34 -10.90
N GLN A 276 -0.84 -17.47 -11.67
CA GLN A 276 -0.51 -16.46 -12.67
C GLN A 276 -1.41 -16.61 -13.90
N ILE A 277 -2.19 -15.57 -14.20
CA ILE A 277 -3.10 -15.49 -15.36
C ILE A 277 -2.72 -14.25 -16.16
N ASP A 278 -2.50 -14.42 -17.47
CA ASP A 278 -2.05 -13.36 -18.41
C ASP A 278 -0.81 -12.57 -17.94
N GLY A 279 0.05 -13.20 -17.12
CA GLY A 279 1.27 -12.59 -16.56
C GLY A 279 1.04 -11.73 -15.31
N GLN A 280 -0.14 -11.82 -14.68
CA GLN A 280 -0.47 -11.20 -13.41
C GLN A 280 -0.80 -12.29 -12.38
N ASP A 281 -0.34 -12.13 -11.14
CA ASP A 281 -0.67 -13.06 -10.07
C ASP A 281 -2.08 -12.73 -9.54
N LYS A 282 -2.95 -13.74 -9.54
CA LYS A 282 -4.36 -13.65 -9.13
C LYS A 282 -4.65 -14.55 -7.95
N PHE A 283 -5.42 -14.06 -6.98
CA PHE A 283 -5.72 -14.74 -5.73
C PHE A 283 -7.19 -15.18 -5.69
N PHE A 284 -7.43 -16.43 -5.31
CA PHE A 284 -8.74 -17.08 -5.35
C PHE A 284 -9.12 -17.58 -3.95
N LEU A 285 -10.00 -16.85 -3.29
CA LEU A 285 -10.45 -17.11 -1.92
C LEU A 285 -11.80 -17.85 -1.94
N TYR A 286 -11.76 -19.15 -1.66
CA TYR A 286 -12.92 -20.02 -1.53
C TYR A 286 -13.47 -19.97 -0.10
N PHE A 287 -14.79 -20.12 0.06
CA PHE A 287 -15.45 -20.09 1.37
C PHE A 287 -16.79 -20.83 1.36
N CYS A 288 -17.28 -21.24 2.53
CA CYS A 288 -18.54 -21.97 2.69
C CYS A 288 -19.70 -21.05 3.10
N ASN A 289 -20.79 -21.09 2.34
CA ASN A 289 -22.07 -20.49 2.73
C ASN A 289 -22.87 -21.48 3.63
N GLY A 290 -22.34 -21.71 4.83
CA GLY A 290 -22.76 -22.82 5.69
C GLY A 290 -22.46 -24.18 5.04
N GLY A 291 -23.16 -25.23 5.46
CA GLY A 291 -23.01 -26.58 4.87
C GLY A 291 -23.62 -26.77 3.46
N GLY A 292 -24.02 -25.70 2.76
CA GLY A 292 -24.90 -25.76 1.58
C GLY A 292 -24.25 -25.48 0.24
N GLY A 293 -23.03 -24.93 0.21
CA GLY A 293 -22.34 -24.59 -1.03
C GLY A 293 -21.10 -23.72 -0.81
N ILE A 294 -20.22 -23.72 -1.80
CA ILE A 294 -18.90 -23.07 -1.79
C ILE A 294 -18.91 -21.90 -2.78
N GLY A 295 -18.49 -20.72 -2.32
CA GLY A 295 -18.22 -19.56 -3.16
C GLY A 295 -16.73 -19.42 -3.48
N VAL A 296 -16.40 -18.50 -4.40
CA VAL A 296 -15.03 -18.07 -4.69
C VAL A 296 -15.02 -16.56 -4.91
N LEU A 297 -13.99 -15.88 -4.40
CA LEU A 297 -13.70 -14.47 -4.66
C LEU A 297 -12.36 -14.33 -5.38
N GLU A 298 -12.22 -13.31 -6.23
CA GLU A 298 -10.97 -12.98 -6.94
C GLU A 298 -10.37 -11.66 -6.41
N GLY A 299 -9.06 -11.61 -6.20
CA GLY A 299 -8.31 -10.40 -5.83
C GLY A 299 -6.91 -10.35 -6.46
N ASP A 300 -6.30 -9.16 -6.43
CA ASP A 300 -4.97 -8.88 -7.00
C ASP A 300 -3.83 -8.89 -5.95
N SER A 301 -4.17 -9.11 -4.67
CA SER A 301 -3.20 -9.31 -3.58
C SER A 301 -3.74 -10.35 -2.59
N PRO A 302 -2.88 -10.98 -1.74
CA PRO A 302 -3.33 -11.95 -0.75
C PRO A 302 -4.28 -11.34 0.30
N ALA A 303 -4.08 -10.08 0.69
CA ALA A 303 -4.98 -9.38 1.62
C ALA A 303 -6.24 -8.79 0.93
N GLY A 304 -6.36 -8.96 -0.40
CA GLY A 304 -7.41 -8.36 -1.23
C GLY A 304 -7.02 -6.97 -1.79
N PRO A 305 -7.97 -6.05 -2.01
CA PRO A 305 -9.41 -6.25 -1.88
C PRO A 305 -9.92 -7.35 -2.82
N PHE A 306 -10.95 -8.06 -2.39
CA PHE A 306 -11.56 -9.17 -3.13
C PHE A 306 -12.88 -8.76 -3.80
N THR A 307 -13.22 -9.42 -4.90
CA THR A 307 -14.44 -9.25 -5.68
C THR A 307 -15.16 -10.59 -5.85
N ASP A 308 -16.49 -10.59 -6.02
CA ASP A 308 -17.27 -11.79 -6.35
C ASP A 308 -17.49 -11.84 -7.88
N PRO A 309 -16.75 -12.68 -8.62
CA PRO A 309 -16.86 -12.74 -10.09
C PRO A 309 -18.10 -13.51 -10.57
N LEU A 310 -18.74 -14.32 -9.71
CA LEU A 310 -19.85 -15.21 -10.10
C LEU A 310 -21.23 -14.65 -9.70
N GLY A 311 -21.33 -13.99 -8.55
CA GLY A 311 -22.61 -13.58 -7.96
C GLY A 311 -23.48 -14.75 -7.47
N HIS A 312 -22.91 -15.96 -7.41
CA HIS A 312 -23.53 -17.19 -6.90
C HIS A 312 -22.45 -18.20 -6.46
N ALA A 313 -22.87 -19.31 -5.84
CA ALA A 313 -21.96 -20.40 -5.46
C ALA A 313 -21.27 -21.04 -6.68
N LEU A 314 -19.99 -21.39 -6.54
CA LEU A 314 -19.23 -22.20 -7.49
C LEU A 314 -19.69 -23.67 -7.46
N ILE A 315 -19.95 -24.19 -6.25
CA ILE A 315 -20.42 -25.58 -6.03
C ILE A 315 -21.61 -25.57 -5.06
N ASP A 316 -22.69 -26.27 -5.41
CA ASP A 316 -23.85 -26.47 -4.56
C ASP A 316 -24.50 -27.86 -4.75
N GLY A 317 -25.66 -28.08 -4.11
CA GLY A 317 -26.41 -29.35 -4.23
C GLY A 317 -27.04 -29.61 -5.60
N SER A 318 -26.98 -28.66 -6.53
CA SER A 318 -27.42 -28.81 -7.92
C SER A 318 -26.27 -29.18 -8.88
N THR A 319 -25.01 -28.92 -8.49
CA THR A 319 -23.82 -29.31 -9.25
C THR A 319 -23.81 -30.84 -9.50
N PRO A 320 -23.60 -31.31 -10.75
CA PRO A 320 -23.41 -32.74 -11.02
C PRO A 320 -22.28 -33.32 -10.14
N GLY A 321 -22.43 -34.55 -9.64
CA GLY A 321 -21.43 -35.20 -8.79
C GLY A 321 -21.59 -34.96 -7.27
N THR A 322 -22.29 -33.90 -6.85
CA THR A 322 -22.53 -33.62 -5.41
C THR A 322 -23.71 -34.40 -4.81
N GLN A 323 -24.43 -35.19 -5.62
CA GLN A 323 -25.62 -35.90 -5.17
C GLN A 323 -25.30 -36.89 -4.04
N GLY A 324 -25.96 -36.71 -2.90
CA GLY A 324 -25.78 -37.55 -1.71
C GLY A 324 -24.69 -37.10 -0.74
N VAL A 325 -23.97 -36.01 -1.04
CA VAL A 325 -23.07 -35.34 -0.09
C VAL A 325 -23.93 -34.58 0.95
N PRO A 326 -23.84 -34.88 2.26
CA PRO A 326 -24.62 -34.17 3.28
C PRO A 326 -24.24 -32.70 3.48
N TRP A 327 -22.94 -32.39 3.49
CA TRP A 327 -22.41 -31.03 3.67
C TRP A 327 -21.48 -30.69 2.50
N ILE A 328 -21.79 -29.61 1.78
CA ILE A 328 -20.97 -29.09 0.68
C ILE A 328 -20.23 -27.86 1.24
N PHE A 329 -19.11 -28.15 1.89
CA PHE A 329 -18.32 -27.22 2.68
C PHE A 329 -16.86 -27.68 2.73
N ASP A 330 -16.05 -27.06 3.59
CA ASP A 330 -14.64 -27.35 3.86
C ASP A 330 -13.83 -27.58 2.57
N PRO A 331 -13.71 -26.53 1.73
CA PRO A 331 -12.81 -26.56 0.58
C PRO A 331 -11.35 -26.67 1.05
N ALA A 332 -10.53 -27.35 0.27
CA ALA A 332 -9.11 -27.07 0.19
C ALA A 332 -8.69 -27.04 -1.27
N VAL A 333 -7.86 -26.06 -1.62
CA VAL A 333 -7.39 -25.83 -2.99
C VAL A 333 -5.89 -26.02 -3.09
N MET A 334 -5.43 -26.59 -4.20
CA MET A 334 -4.02 -26.68 -4.56
C MET A 334 -3.88 -26.38 -6.05
N VAL A 335 -2.91 -25.55 -6.41
CA VAL A 335 -2.43 -25.41 -7.79
C VAL A 335 -1.21 -26.31 -7.92
N ASP A 336 -1.26 -27.26 -8.86
CA ASP A 336 -0.18 -28.22 -9.10
C ASP A 336 0.99 -27.57 -9.89
N ASP A 337 2.14 -28.25 -9.93
CA ASP A 337 3.37 -27.78 -10.60
C ASP A 337 3.18 -27.43 -12.10
N ASP A 338 2.11 -27.95 -12.73
CA ASP A 338 1.76 -27.68 -14.13
C ASP A 338 0.76 -26.52 -14.32
N GLY A 339 0.33 -25.87 -13.23
CA GLY A 339 -0.65 -24.79 -13.20
C GLY A 339 -2.11 -25.24 -13.10
N THR A 340 -2.38 -26.54 -13.00
CA THR A 340 -3.75 -27.07 -12.86
C THR A 340 -4.27 -26.88 -11.43
N GLY A 341 -5.44 -26.25 -11.29
CA GLY A 341 -6.13 -26.13 -10.00
C GLY A 341 -6.93 -27.38 -9.65
N TYR A 342 -6.85 -27.82 -8.39
CA TYR A 342 -7.68 -28.87 -7.82
C TYR A 342 -8.33 -28.38 -6.53
N LEU A 343 -9.62 -28.69 -6.37
CA LEU A 343 -10.40 -28.36 -5.19
C LEU A 343 -10.98 -29.64 -4.59
N VAL A 344 -10.59 -29.97 -3.35
CA VAL A 344 -11.27 -30.98 -2.54
C VAL A 344 -12.35 -30.31 -1.70
N PHE A 345 -13.44 -31.02 -1.40
CA PHE A 345 -14.51 -30.51 -0.55
C PHE A 345 -15.44 -31.62 -0.05
N GLY A 346 -16.30 -31.26 0.88
CA GLY A 346 -17.50 -32.02 1.24
C GLY A 346 -17.32 -32.94 2.44
N GLY A 347 -18.43 -33.26 3.09
CA GLY A 347 -18.42 -34.02 4.32
C GLY A 347 -19.81 -34.36 4.85
N GLY A 348 -19.86 -34.69 6.14
CA GLY A 348 -21.03 -35.19 6.84
C GLY A 348 -21.29 -36.68 6.60
N ILE A 349 -22.17 -37.23 7.42
CA ILE A 349 -22.40 -38.67 7.53
C ILE A 349 -23.82 -39.01 7.04
N PRO A 350 -23.98 -39.65 5.87
CA PRO A 350 -25.27 -40.22 5.47
C PRO A 350 -25.72 -41.29 6.46
N ALA A 351 -27.03 -41.35 6.75
CA ALA A 351 -27.57 -42.22 7.78
C ALA A 351 -27.16 -43.71 7.61
N GLY A 352 -26.45 -44.25 8.60
CA GLY A 352 -25.97 -45.64 8.62
C GLY A 352 -24.73 -45.92 7.76
N GLN A 353 -24.02 -44.89 7.30
CA GLN A 353 -22.78 -45.00 6.53
C GLN A 353 -21.55 -44.51 7.30
N ASP A 354 -21.62 -44.44 8.64
CA ASP A 354 -20.59 -43.92 9.56
C ASP A 354 -19.15 -44.34 9.22
N LEU A 355 -18.96 -45.61 8.83
CA LEU A 355 -17.64 -46.16 8.53
C LEU A 355 -17.13 -45.85 7.11
N ASN A 356 -18.01 -45.60 6.14
CA ASN A 356 -17.64 -45.23 4.77
C ASN A 356 -18.65 -44.21 4.22
N PRO A 357 -18.60 -42.93 4.64
CA PRO A 357 -19.64 -41.95 4.33
C PRO A 357 -19.73 -41.54 2.86
N LYS A 358 -18.64 -41.69 2.10
CA LYS A 358 -18.55 -41.36 0.65
C LYS A 358 -18.97 -39.92 0.31
N SER A 359 -18.77 -39.01 1.26
CA SER A 359 -19.17 -37.60 1.19
C SER A 359 -18.06 -36.68 0.66
N ALA A 360 -16.78 -37.07 0.77
CA ALA A 360 -15.65 -36.33 0.22
C ALA A 360 -15.66 -36.31 -1.33
N ARG A 361 -15.22 -35.19 -1.91
CA ARG A 361 -15.10 -34.96 -3.35
C ARG A 361 -13.78 -34.29 -3.69
N ILE A 362 -13.30 -34.51 -4.91
CA ILE A 362 -12.28 -33.69 -5.58
C ILE A 362 -12.73 -33.31 -6.98
N VAL A 363 -12.43 -32.10 -7.42
CA VAL A 363 -12.69 -31.62 -8.78
C VAL A 363 -11.48 -30.88 -9.33
N ARG A 364 -11.23 -31.02 -10.64
CA ARG A 364 -10.28 -30.17 -11.37
C ARG A 364 -10.98 -28.86 -11.73
N LEU A 365 -10.36 -27.74 -11.40
CA LEU A 365 -10.81 -26.40 -11.73
C LEU A 365 -10.47 -26.08 -13.20
N GLY A 366 -11.23 -25.15 -13.79
CA GLY A 366 -10.85 -24.54 -15.06
C GLY A 366 -9.60 -23.67 -14.92
N ASP A 367 -9.01 -23.26 -16.05
CA ASP A 367 -7.79 -22.45 -16.04
C ASP A 367 -7.95 -21.11 -15.32
N ASP A 368 -9.18 -20.59 -15.27
CA ASP A 368 -9.60 -19.37 -14.59
C ASP A 368 -9.79 -19.51 -13.07
N MET A 369 -9.64 -20.71 -12.50
CA MET A 369 -9.85 -21.04 -11.08
C MET A 369 -11.27 -20.79 -10.52
N ILE A 370 -12.16 -20.20 -11.31
CA ILE A 370 -13.55 -19.83 -10.95
C ILE A 370 -14.60 -20.68 -11.69
N SER A 371 -14.17 -21.78 -12.33
CA SER A 371 -15.02 -22.75 -13.01
C SER A 371 -14.55 -24.20 -12.76
N LEU A 372 -15.35 -25.19 -13.14
CA LEU A 372 -15.03 -26.62 -13.01
C LEU A 372 -14.76 -27.23 -14.40
N ASP A 373 -13.64 -27.93 -14.56
CA ASP A 373 -13.27 -28.63 -15.81
C ASP A 373 -13.71 -30.11 -15.82
N CYS A 374 -14.13 -30.66 -14.68
CA CYS A 374 -14.73 -32.00 -14.62
C CYS A 374 -15.91 -32.09 -13.63
N GLU A 375 -16.65 -33.20 -13.69
CA GLU A 375 -17.56 -33.54 -12.59
C GLU A 375 -16.73 -33.92 -11.34
N PRO A 376 -17.11 -33.45 -10.13
CA PRO A 376 -16.50 -33.87 -8.87
C PRO A 376 -16.47 -35.39 -8.68
N VAL A 377 -15.27 -35.93 -8.46
CA VAL A 377 -14.95 -37.34 -8.24
C VAL A 377 -15.05 -37.65 -6.74
N MET A 378 -15.60 -38.82 -6.38
CA MET A 378 -15.75 -39.26 -4.98
C MET A 378 -14.46 -39.87 -4.43
N ILE A 379 -14.04 -39.41 -3.24
CA ILE A 379 -12.98 -40.03 -2.45
C ILE A 379 -13.62 -40.91 -1.37
N ASP A 380 -13.26 -42.19 -1.33
CA ASP A 380 -13.82 -43.19 -0.41
C ASP A 380 -13.06 -43.22 0.92
N ALA A 381 -13.02 -42.07 1.60
CA ALA A 381 -12.26 -41.87 2.83
C ALA A 381 -12.89 -42.62 4.03
N PRO A 382 -12.16 -43.54 4.69
CA PRO A 382 -12.65 -44.29 5.85
C PRO A 382 -13.06 -43.36 7.00
N CYS A 383 -14.28 -43.52 7.51
CA CYS A 383 -14.84 -42.69 8.57
C CYS A 383 -14.76 -41.16 8.31
N MET A 384 -14.89 -40.70 7.06
CA MET A 384 -14.92 -39.27 6.70
C MET A 384 -15.83 -38.42 7.62
N PHE A 385 -15.43 -37.18 7.93
CA PHE A 385 -16.30 -36.19 8.56
C PHE A 385 -16.32 -34.87 7.80
N GLU A 386 -15.20 -34.15 7.80
CA GLU A 386 -15.07 -32.77 7.32
C GLU A 386 -13.58 -32.47 7.05
N ASP A 387 -13.20 -31.20 6.88
CA ASP A 387 -11.80 -30.78 6.82
C ASP A 387 -10.97 -31.51 5.73
N GLY A 388 -11.49 -31.54 4.50
CA GLY A 388 -10.75 -32.14 3.39
C GLY A 388 -9.56 -31.26 3.00
N GLY A 389 -8.33 -31.75 3.16
CA GLY A 389 -7.09 -31.09 2.75
C GLY A 389 -6.45 -31.77 1.54
N ILE A 390 -5.68 -31.00 0.75
CA ILE A 390 -4.89 -31.54 -0.37
C ILE A 390 -3.52 -30.86 -0.47
N HIS A 391 -2.46 -31.65 -0.55
CA HIS A 391 -1.10 -31.17 -0.81
C HIS A 391 -0.29 -32.18 -1.63
N LYS A 392 0.85 -31.73 -2.15
CA LYS A 392 1.80 -32.56 -2.90
C LYS A 392 3.14 -32.63 -2.18
N ALA A 393 3.62 -33.84 -1.95
CA ALA A 393 4.92 -34.10 -1.33
C ALA A 393 5.54 -35.35 -1.95
N ASN A 394 6.88 -35.45 -2.00
CA ASN A 394 7.57 -36.66 -2.48
C ASN A 394 7.12 -37.18 -3.87
N GLY A 395 6.62 -36.29 -4.74
CA GLY A 395 6.08 -36.64 -6.06
C GLY A 395 4.71 -37.33 -6.06
N LYS A 396 3.97 -37.28 -4.94
CA LYS A 396 2.65 -37.89 -4.74
C LYS A 396 1.65 -36.88 -4.19
N TYR A 397 0.37 -37.18 -4.37
CA TYR A 397 -0.76 -36.37 -3.90
C TYR A 397 -1.28 -36.95 -2.59
N TYR A 398 -1.46 -36.10 -1.59
CA TYR A 398 -1.92 -36.45 -0.25
C TYR A 398 -3.29 -35.80 -0.06
N TYR A 399 -4.31 -36.62 0.18
CA TYR A 399 -5.62 -36.17 0.64
C TYR A 399 -5.68 -36.39 2.14
N THR A 400 -5.82 -35.31 2.91
CA THR A 400 -5.99 -35.33 4.36
C THR A 400 -7.43 -35.04 4.75
N TYR A 401 -7.88 -35.53 5.90
CA TYR A 401 -9.27 -35.31 6.35
C TYR A 401 -9.46 -35.55 7.85
N CYS A 402 -10.45 -34.90 8.46
CA CYS A 402 -10.88 -35.19 9.82
C CYS A 402 -11.80 -36.42 9.87
N SER A 403 -11.49 -37.41 10.72
CA SER A 403 -12.34 -38.58 10.96
C SER A 403 -13.53 -38.27 11.88
N ASN A 404 -14.65 -38.97 11.69
CA ASN A 404 -15.86 -38.66 12.43
C ASN A 404 -15.88 -39.21 13.87
N PHE A 405 -16.92 -38.84 14.61
CA PHE A 405 -17.12 -39.16 16.01
C PHE A 405 -18.16 -40.28 16.25
N SER A 406 -18.61 -40.99 15.21
CA SER A 406 -19.74 -41.94 15.29
C SER A 406 -19.41 -43.33 14.73
N GLY A 407 -20.38 -44.25 14.83
CA GLY A 407 -20.15 -45.66 14.52
C GLY A 407 -19.17 -46.34 15.48
N ASN A 408 -18.66 -47.51 15.07
CA ASN A 408 -17.62 -48.24 15.79
C ASN A 408 -16.43 -48.44 14.85
N HIS A 409 -15.47 -47.51 14.84
CA HIS A 409 -14.34 -47.56 13.91
C HIS A 409 -13.54 -48.87 14.03
N SER A 410 -13.38 -49.38 15.27
CA SER A 410 -12.70 -50.66 15.56
C SER A 410 -13.39 -51.91 14.98
N ALA A 411 -14.58 -51.77 14.36
CA ALA A 411 -15.22 -52.86 13.65
C ALA A 411 -14.50 -53.25 12.34
N VAL A 412 -13.62 -52.39 11.82
CA VAL A 412 -12.76 -52.67 10.66
C VAL A 412 -11.31 -52.42 11.06
N GLU A 413 -10.46 -53.42 10.88
CA GLU A 413 -9.02 -53.32 11.18
C GLU A 413 -8.35 -52.33 10.22
N GLY A 414 -7.55 -51.41 10.76
CA GLY A 414 -6.87 -50.36 9.98
C GLY A 414 -7.68 -49.08 9.74
N TYR A 415 -8.89 -48.95 10.31
CA TYR A 415 -9.66 -47.69 10.28
C TYR A 415 -9.19 -46.73 11.38
N PRO A 416 -9.34 -45.40 11.17
CA PRO A 416 -8.82 -44.38 12.09
C PRO A 416 -9.55 -44.34 13.45
N GLY A 417 -8.93 -43.69 14.43
CA GLY A 417 -9.59 -43.14 15.63
C GLY A 417 -10.66 -42.08 15.31
N TYR A 418 -11.10 -41.33 16.33
CA TYR A 418 -12.26 -40.43 16.28
C TYR A 418 -11.85 -38.95 16.40
N GLY A 419 -12.28 -38.08 15.48
CA GLY A 419 -12.01 -36.65 15.56
C GLY A 419 -10.54 -36.26 15.34
N ILE A 420 -9.84 -37.02 14.50
CA ILE A 420 -8.39 -36.92 14.26
C ILE A 420 -8.09 -36.71 12.77
N ILE A 421 -6.98 -36.07 12.45
CA ILE A 421 -6.56 -35.88 11.06
C ILE A 421 -5.91 -37.15 10.55
N CYS A 422 -6.44 -37.60 9.42
CA CYS A 422 -6.07 -38.80 8.70
C CYS A 422 -5.50 -38.43 7.32
N TYR A 423 -4.84 -39.38 6.65
CA TYR A 423 -4.37 -39.15 5.28
C TYR A 423 -4.46 -40.37 4.37
N MET A 424 -4.58 -40.08 3.08
CA MET A 424 -4.58 -41.02 1.97
C MET A 424 -3.62 -40.51 0.88
N VAL A 425 -3.04 -41.42 0.10
CA VAL A 425 -2.02 -41.07 -0.91
C VAL A 425 -2.41 -41.60 -2.29
N SER A 426 -2.08 -40.85 -3.36
CA SER A 426 -2.31 -41.21 -4.76
C SER A 426 -1.14 -40.77 -5.67
N ASP A 427 -1.02 -41.41 -6.83
CA ASP A 427 -0.14 -41.01 -7.95
C ASP A 427 -0.84 -40.04 -8.93
N ASP A 428 -2.16 -39.87 -8.83
CA ASP A 428 -3.00 -38.97 -9.64
C ASP A 428 -3.85 -38.11 -8.67
N PRO A 429 -3.95 -36.78 -8.85
CA PRO A 429 -4.74 -35.93 -7.96
C PRO A 429 -6.22 -36.33 -7.90
N LEU A 430 -6.81 -36.83 -9.00
CA LEU A 430 -8.21 -37.30 -9.00
C LEU A 430 -8.37 -38.73 -8.44
N GLY A 431 -7.29 -39.32 -7.90
CA GLY A 431 -7.29 -40.65 -7.29
C GLY A 431 -7.11 -41.80 -8.28
N PRO A 432 -7.29 -43.06 -7.83
CA PRO A 432 -7.80 -43.47 -6.52
C PRO A 432 -6.77 -43.30 -5.40
N TYR A 433 -7.24 -42.85 -4.25
CA TYR A 433 -6.44 -42.68 -3.03
C TYR A 433 -6.43 -43.95 -2.16
N GLU A 434 -5.28 -44.25 -1.54
CA GLU A 434 -5.09 -45.34 -0.57
C GLU A 434 -4.86 -44.78 0.84
N TYR A 435 -5.64 -45.23 1.84
CA TYR A 435 -5.52 -44.77 3.23
C TYR A 435 -4.19 -45.20 3.86
N CYS A 436 -3.47 -44.24 4.47
CA CYS A 436 -2.10 -44.43 4.95
C CYS A 436 -1.90 -44.19 6.46
N GLY A 437 -2.89 -43.63 7.17
CA GLY A 437 -2.90 -43.56 8.64
C GLY A 437 -3.42 -42.25 9.22
N GLU A 438 -2.98 -41.99 10.46
CA GLU A 438 -3.33 -40.84 11.30
C GLU A 438 -2.10 -39.93 11.45
N ILE A 439 -2.28 -38.61 11.45
CA ILE A 439 -1.17 -37.64 11.52
C ILE A 439 -1.28 -36.65 12.68
N LEU A 440 -2.48 -36.20 13.06
CA LEU A 440 -2.70 -35.26 14.17
C LEU A 440 -3.89 -35.74 15.01
N GLN A 441 -3.69 -35.92 16.31
CA GLN A 441 -4.76 -36.35 17.22
C GLN A 441 -5.73 -35.19 17.54
N ASN A 442 -6.84 -35.47 18.22
CA ASN A 442 -7.79 -34.41 18.58
C ASN A 442 -7.14 -33.41 19.56
N PRO A 443 -7.42 -32.10 19.49
CA PRO A 443 -6.83 -31.09 20.39
C PRO A 443 -6.92 -31.40 21.89
N SER A 444 -7.95 -32.13 22.32
CA SER A 444 -8.09 -32.60 23.72
C SER A 444 -6.92 -33.47 24.23
N THR A 445 -6.21 -34.15 23.32
CA THR A 445 -5.05 -35.00 23.61
C THR A 445 -3.86 -34.18 24.12
N TYR A 446 -3.69 -32.97 23.58
CA TYR A 446 -2.52 -32.13 23.81
C TYR A 446 -2.82 -31.01 24.82
N PHE A 447 -3.98 -30.37 24.72
CA PHE A 447 -4.30 -29.14 25.46
C PHE A 447 -5.32 -29.32 26.59
N GLY A 448 -5.88 -30.53 26.76
CA GLY A 448 -6.93 -30.80 27.76
C GLY A 448 -8.31 -30.21 27.44
N VAL A 449 -8.43 -29.43 26.36
CA VAL A 449 -9.68 -28.90 25.79
C VAL A 449 -9.84 -29.40 24.35
N GLY A 450 -11.03 -29.84 23.97
CA GLY A 450 -11.30 -30.48 22.67
C GLY A 450 -12.43 -29.85 21.87
N GLY A 451 -12.54 -30.23 20.61
CA GLY A 451 -13.57 -29.78 19.68
C GLY A 451 -13.56 -30.63 18.41
N ASN A 452 -14.03 -30.04 17.31
CA ASN A 452 -13.65 -30.49 15.98
C ASN A 452 -12.14 -30.31 15.74
N ASN A 453 -11.67 -30.80 14.61
CA ASN A 453 -10.28 -30.73 14.17
C ASN A 453 -10.31 -30.26 12.72
N HIS A 454 -9.56 -29.21 12.39
CA HIS A 454 -9.46 -28.63 11.05
C HIS A 454 -8.03 -28.18 10.80
N HIS A 455 -7.52 -28.37 9.59
CA HIS A 455 -6.12 -28.13 9.26
C HIS A 455 -5.87 -27.79 7.78
N ALA A 456 -4.68 -27.23 7.51
CA ALA A 456 -4.08 -27.24 6.18
C ALA A 456 -2.58 -27.57 6.30
N ILE A 457 -2.04 -28.29 5.31
CA ILE A 457 -0.59 -28.53 5.18
C ILE A 457 -0.05 -27.63 4.08
N PHE A 458 1.02 -26.89 4.39
CA PHE A 458 1.67 -25.96 3.47
C PHE A 458 3.19 -26.09 3.55
N ASN A 459 3.90 -25.55 2.57
CA ASN A 459 5.35 -25.49 2.56
C ASN A 459 5.80 -24.04 2.74
N PHE A 460 6.80 -23.81 3.59
CA PHE A 460 7.41 -22.50 3.78
C PHE A 460 8.92 -22.64 3.95
N LYS A 461 9.71 -21.85 3.21
CA LYS A 461 11.18 -21.82 3.24
C LYS A 461 11.89 -23.21 3.12
N GLY A 462 11.22 -24.19 2.52
CA GLY A 462 11.74 -25.55 2.30
C GLY A 462 11.29 -26.60 3.31
N THR A 463 10.55 -26.20 4.35
CA THR A 463 9.96 -27.09 5.37
C THR A 463 8.44 -27.18 5.17
N SER A 464 7.86 -28.34 5.50
CA SER A 464 6.41 -28.54 5.53
C SER A 464 5.86 -28.26 6.93
N TYR A 465 4.72 -27.60 7.00
CA TYR A 465 4.04 -27.25 8.25
C TYR A 465 2.57 -27.63 8.17
N ILE A 466 1.98 -27.93 9.33
CA ILE A 466 0.53 -28.04 9.51
C ILE A 466 0.07 -26.80 10.27
N VAL A 467 -0.91 -26.08 9.73
CA VAL A 467 -1.70 -25.12 10.48
C VAL A 467 -3.01 -25.79 10.89
N TYR A 468 -3.42 -25.64 12.14
CA TYR A 468 -4.62 -26.28 12.70
C TYR A 468 -5.24 -25.41 13.80
N HIS A 469 -6.40 -25.77 14.36
CA HIS A 469 -7.00 -25.02 15.47
C HIS A 469 -7.14 -25.80 16.78
N ALA A 470 -7.21 -25.07 17.89
CA ALA A 470 -7.54 -25.57 19.23
C ALA A 470 -8.28 -24.48 20.04
N GLN A 471 -8.96 -24.83 21.13
CA GLN A 471 -9.67 -23.84 21.98
C GLN A 471 -8.76 -23.23 23.06
N THR A 472 -7.49 -22.95 22.74
CA THR A 472 -6.46 -22.60 23.74
C THR A 472 -6.59 -21.21 24.34
N LEU A 473 -7.07 -20.22 23.58
CA LEU A 473 -7.44 -18.90 24.12
C LEU A 473 -8.73 -19.02 24.94
N GLY A 474 -9.74 -19.73 24.40
CA GLY A 474 -11.00 -19.97 25.10
C GLY A 474 -10.80 -20.63 26.47
N GLN A 475 -9.89 -21.61 26.56
CA GLN A 475 -9.46 -22.22 27.82
C GLN A 475 -8.79 -21.22 28.77
N ALA A 476 -7.85 -20.41 28.30
CA ALA A 476 -7.17 -19.40 29.13
C ALA A 476 -8.15 -18.34 29.67
N MET A 477 -9.16 -17.98 28.88
CA MET A 477 -10.27 -17.10 29.25
C MET A 477 -11.36 -17.78 30.11
N GLY A 478 -11.34 -19.11 30.30
CA GLY A 478 -12.36 -19.85 31.03
C GLY A 478 -13.70 -20.05 30.28
N ILE A 479 -13.70 -19.95 28.95
CA ILE A 479 -14.85 -20.04 28.05
C ILE A 479 -14.67 -21.15 26.99
N GLU A 480 -14.48 -22.39 27.45
CA GLU A 480 -14.42 -23.62 26.62
C GLU A 480 -15.77 -23.89 25.93
N LYS A 481 -16.05 -23.14 24.87
CA LYS A 481 -17.39 -22.95 24.27
C LYS A 481 -17.41 -23.05 22.75
N GLY A 482 -16.37 -23.60 22.13
CA GLY A 482 -16.25 -23.72 20.67
C GLY A 482 -15.67 -22.48 19.99
N TYR A 483 -15.04 -21.56 20.72
CA TYR A 483 -14.24 -20.46 20.17
C TYR A 483 -12.78 -20.91 20.02
N ARG A 484 -12.26 -20.83 18.81
CA ARG A 484 -11.02 -21.53 18.41
C ARG A 484 -9.91 -20.56 18.03
N SER A 485 -8.67 -20.99 18.24
CA SER A 485 -7.44 -20.24 17.98
C SER A 485 -6.52 -21.10 17.13
N THR A 486 -5.83 -20.47 16.18
CA THR A 486 -4.97 -21.15 15.23
C THR A 486 -3.58 -21.43 15.80
N HIS A 487 -3.01 -22.57 15.43
CA HIS A 487 -1.72 -23.12 15.84
C HIS A 487 -0.95 -23.63 14.62
N ILE A 488 0.36 -23.79 14.76
CA ILE A 488 1.26 -24.35 13.75
C ILE A 488 2.31 -25.30 14.37
N ASN A 489 2.59 -26.42 13.70
CA ASN A 489 3.72 -27.30 14.00
C ASN A 489 4.33 -27.87 12.70
N GLU A 490 5.53 -28.45 12.78
CA GLU A 490 6.27 -29.00 11.63
C GLU A 490 5.71 -30.37 11.18
N VAL A 491 5.83 -30.65 9.88
CA VAL A 491 5.43 -31.92 9.26
C VAL A 491 6.67 -32.59 8.66
N GLU A 492 7.14 -33.65 9.34
CA GLU A 492 8.20 -34.51 8.82
C GLU A 492 7.65 -35.68 7.98
N TYR A 493 8.44 -36.14 7.01
CA TYR A 493 8.15 -37.34 6.23
C TYR A 493 9.23 -38.40 6.43
N TYR A 494 8.83 -39.64 6.66
CA TYR A 494 9.71 -40.79 6.53
C TYR A 494 10.20 -40.93 5.08
N ALA A 495 11.36 -41.58 4.89
CA ALA A 495 11.96 -41.78 3.57
C ALA A 495 11.12 -42.61 2.56
N ASP A 496 10.00 -43.20 2.99
CA ASP A 496 9.01 -43.88 2.13
C ASP A 496 7.76 -43.02 1.82
N GLY A 497 7.75 -41.76 2.25
CA GLY A 497 6.66 -40.80 2.04
C GLY A 497 5.58 -40.81 3.12
N ARG A 498 5.61 -41.72 4.10
CA ARG A 498 4.65 -41.65 5.22
C ARG A 498 4.93 -40.43 6.09
N ILE A 499 3.88 -39.75 6.54
CA ILE A 499 4.00 -38.62 7.47
C ILE A 499 4.34 -39.13 8.88
N VAL A 500 5.25 -38.43 9.58
CA VAL A 500 5.57 -38.67 10.99
C VAL A 500 4.42 -38.13 11.86
N PRO A 501 3.93 -38.87 12.88
CA PRO A 501 2.85 -38.38 13.75
C PRO A 501 3.19 -37.05 14.44
N ILE A 502 2.42 -36.02 14.14
CA ILE A 502 2.65 -34.64 14.54
C ILE A 502 2.39 -34.51 16.05
N GLN A 503 3.33 -33.84 16.73
CA GLN A 503 3.18 -33.43 18.12
C GLN A 503 2.71 -31.98 18.12
N ALA A 504 1.48 -31.75 18.58
CA ALA A 504 0.91 -30.43 18.76
C ALA A 504 1.24 -29.92 20.16
N ASP A 505 1.68 -28.67 20.25
CA ASP A 505 2.16 -28.04 21.50
C ASP A 505 1.94 -26.52 21.50
N ARG A 506 2.39 -25.83 22.56
CA ARG A 506 2.27 -24.36 22.68
C ARG A 506 3.58 -23.66 22.31
N GLU A 507 4.70 -24.35 22.46
CA GLU A 507 6.02 -23.97 21.95
C GLU A 507 5.93 -23.59 20.46
N GLY A 508 5.33 -24.43 19.62
CA GLY A 508 5.10 -24.15 18.20
C GLY A 508 6.42 -24.14 17.40
N ILE A 509 6.55 -23.17 16.49
CA ILE A 509 7.75 -23.02 15.65
C ILE A 509 8.63 -21.88 16.18
N SER A 510 9.91 -22.16 16.43
CA SER A 510 10.92 -21.15 16.74
C SER A 510 11.13 -20.17 15.58
N GLN A 511 11.50 -18.93 15.89
CA GLN A 511 11.64 -17.87 14.89
C GLN A 511 12.64 -18.24 13.78
N LEU A 512 12.20 -18.21 12.51
CA LEU A 512 13.03 -18.67 11.39
C LEU A 512 14.10 -17.67 10.94
N GLU A 513 13.88 -16.37 11.15
CA GLU A 513 14.85 -15.30 10.82
C GLU A 513 14.61 -14.04 11.67
N THR A 514 15.64 -13.21 11.82
CA THR A 514 15.53 -11.91 12.47
C THR A 514 14.83 -10.88 11.59
N MET A 515 14.17 -9.91 12.21
CA MET A 515 13.50 -8.80 11.52
C MET A 515 14.36 -7.52 11.64
N SER A 516 14.37 -6.70 10.59
CA SER A 516 15.09 -5.42 10.62
C SER A 516 14.24 -4.33 11.29
N PRO A 517 14.69 -3.71 12.40
CA PRO A 517 13.97 -2.64 13.09
C PRO A 517 13.97 -1.32 12.29
N TYR A 518 14.76 -1.23 11.23
CA TYR A 518 14.94 -0.04 10.41
C TYR A 518 13.97 0.04 9.22
N GLN A 519 13.08 -0.94 9.06
CA GLN A 519 11.99 -0.89 8.09
C GLN A 519 10.72 -0.35 8.75
N LEU A 520 9.90 0.40 8.00
CA LEU A 520 8.59 0.83 8.48
C LEU A 520 7.73 -0.41 8.73
N THR A 521 7.36 -0.61 9.99
CA THR A 521 6.66 -1.79 10.45
C THR A 521 5.28 -1.39 10.97
N ALA A 522 4.26 -2.17 10.63
CA ALA A 522 2.90 -1.93 11.07
C ALA A 522 2.77 -2.24 12.58
N GLY A 523 1.99 -1.44 13.33
CA GLY A 523 1.83 -1.59 14.78
C GLY A 523 1.26 -2.95 15.17
N GLU A 524 0.39 -3.48 14.32
CA GLU A 524 -0.24 -4.79 14.37
C GLU A 524 0.68 -5.96 13.94
N THR A 525 1.99 -5.73 13.79
CA THR A 525 2.98 -6.81 13.64
C THR A 525 3.46 -7.25 15.03
N ILE A 526 2.90 -8.34 15.54
CA ILE A 526 2.99 -8.72 16.96
C ILE A 526 3.50 -10.16 17.09
N ALA A 527 4.50 -10.38 17.95
CA ALA A 527 4.83 -11.70 18.47
C ALA A 527 3.98 -12.05 19.71
N TRP A 528 3.93 -11.17 20.70
CA TRP A 528 3.21 -11.36 21.97
C TRP A 528 2.56 -10.05 22.42
N GLN A 529 1.51 -10.12 23.24
CA GLN A 529 0.86 -8.93 23.80
C GLN A 529 0.21 -9.19 25.16
N ALA A 530 -0.13 -8.11 25.87
CA ALA A 530 -1.11 -8.13 26.95
C ALA A 530 -2.01 -6.88 26.89
N GLY A 531 -3.32 -7.10 27.06
CA GLY A 531 -4.35 -6.06 27.24
C GLY A 531 -4.97 -5.47 25.97
N ILE A 532 -4.29 -5.53 24.83
CA ILE A 532 -4.65 -4.75 23.64
C ILE A 532 -5.73 -5.37 22.76
N LYS A 533 -6.21 -4.57 21.80
CA LYS A 533 -6.94 -5.02 20.59
C LYS A 533 -6.25 -4.55 19.32
N VAL A 534 -6.61 -5.18 18.21
CA VAL A 534 -6.27 -4.74 16.85
C VAL A 534 -7.58 -4.41 16.12
N GLU A 535 -7.73 -3.17 15.66
CA GLU A 535 -8.95 -2.70 14.95
C GLU A 535 -8.60 -2.03 13.62
N ALA A 536 -9.62 -1.65 12.83
CA ALA A 536 -9.42 -0.92 11.57
C ALA A 536 -8.80 0.46 11.80
N CYS A 537 -7.78 0.82 11.02
CA CYS A 537 -7.18 2.16 11.03
C CYS A 537 -7.70 2.99 9.85
N ASP A 538 -8.15 4.22 10.13
CA ASP A 538 -8.58 5.19 9.11
C ASP A 538 -7.40 5.87 8.38
N GLN A 539 -6.14 5.61 8.77
CA GLN A 539 -4.97 6.08 8.03
C GLN A 539 -4.74 5.21 6.78
N PRO A 540 -4.28 5.81 5.66
CA PRO A 540 -3.75 5.06 4.53
C PRO A 540 -2.55 4.22 4.99
N GLY A 541 -2.69 2.89 4.96
CA GLY A 541 -1.61 1.98 5.30
C GLY A 541 -0.50 1.95 4.26
N GLN A 542 0.62 1.33 4.60
CA GLN A 542 1.81 1.27 3.75
C GLN A 542 2.41 -0.15 3.78
N GLY A 543 3.05 -0.54 2.68
CA GLY A 543 3.70 -1.85 2.59
C GLY A 543 2.70 -2.99 2.78
N LEU A 544 2.90 -3.81 3.82
CA LEU A 544 2.02 -4.95 4.10
C LEU A 544 0.59 -4.54 4.48
N SER A 545 0.40 -3.35 5.04
CA SER A 545 -0.91 -2.85 5.49
C SER A 545 -1.57 -1.90 4.48
N GLU A 546 -1.07 -1.80 3.24
CA GLU A 546 -1.66 -0.99 2.14
C GLU A 546 -3.15 -1.31 1.92
N VAL A 547 -3.55 -2.57 2.14
CA VAL A 547 -4.93 -3.03 2.12
C VAL A 547 -5.35 -3.37 3.55
N ASN A 548 -6.52 -2.88 3.97
CA ASN A 548 -7.12 -3.18 5.28
C ASN A 548 -6.24 -2.82 6.49
N ASN A 549 -5.57 -1.65 6.45
CA ASN A 549 -4.72 -1.12 7.51
C ASN A 549 -5.33 -1.25 8.92
N ARG A 550 -4.50 -1.61 9.91
CA ARG A 550 -4.93 -1.78 11.31
C ARG A 550 -4.17 -0.86 12.25
N ALA A 551 -4.64 -0.84 13.49
CA ALA A 551 -3.94 -0.19 14.57
C ALA A 551 -4.14 -0.99 15.86
N VAL A 552 -3.10 -1.02 16.69
CA VAL A 552 -3.19 -1.50 18.08
C VAL A 552 -3.92 -0.42 18.88
N THR A 553 -4.96 -0.81 19.61
CA THR A 553 -5.90 0.09 20.30
C THR A 553 -6.47 -0.59 21.54
N ASP A 554 -7.40 0.10 22.23
CA ASP A 554 -7.95 -0.32 23.52
C ASP A 554 -6.83 -0.53 24.56
N ILE A 555 -5.87 0.40 24.56
CA ILE A 555 -4.63 0.36 25.36
C ILE A 555 -4.86 1.06 26.69
N GLN A 556 -4.69 0.35 27.81
CA GLN A 556 -4.65 0.90 29.16
C GLN A 556 -3.21 1.00 29.72
N ASN A 557 -3.07 1.53 30.94
CA ASN A 557 -1.78 1.67 31.61
C ASN A 557 -1.24 0.31 32.07
N GLY A 558 -0.06 -0.08 31.57
CA GLY A 558 0.58 -1.36 31.86
C GLY A 558 0.57 -2.34 30.68
N ASP A 559 -0.35 -2.16 29.73
CA ASP A 559 -0.47 -2.98 28.52
C ASP A 559 0.79 -2.90 27.65
N TRP A 560 0.98 -3.91 26.80
CA TRP A 560 2.15 -3.96 25.92
C TRP A 560 1.94 -4.83 24.68
N ILE A 561 2.71 -4.51 23.63
CA ILE A 561 2.99 -5.41 22.51
C ILE A 561 4.48 -5.73 22.47
N ALA A 562 4.84 -6.87 21.89
CA ALA A 562 6.22 -7.28 21.71
C ALA A 562 6.48 -7.85 20.31
N VAL A 563 7.69 -7.60 19.81
CA VAL A 563 8.19 -8.04 18.50
C VAL A 563 9.46 -8.85 18.72
N ALA A 564 9.52 -10.05 18.15
CA ALA A 564 10.61 -11.00 18.35
C ALA A 564 11.78 -10.76 17.38
N GLY A 565 13.01 -10.92 17.88
CA GLY A 565 14.23 -11.04 17.07
C GLY A 565 14.54 -9.82 16.19
N LEU A 566 14.45 -8.60 16.73
CA LEU A 566 14.88 -7.40 16.02
C LEU A 566 16.41 -7.28 16.03
N ASP A 567 17.03 -7.25 14.85
CA ASP A 567 18.49 -7.11 14.68
C ASP A 567 18.90 -5.64 14.48
N PHE A 568 19.43 -5.03 15.53
CA PHE A 568 19.98 -3.67 15.54
C PHE A 568 21.44 -3.60 15.09
N GLY A 569 22.09 -4.74 14.80
CA GLY A 569 23.48 -4.83 14.34
C GLY A 569 24.52 -4.16 15.26
N ASP A 570 25.74 -4.01 14.74
CA ASP A 570 26.87 -3.45 15.48
C ASP A 570 26.79 -1.92 15.68
N LYS A 571 26.07 -1.20 14.80
CA LYS A 571 25.90 0.25 14.93
C LYS A 571 24.86 0.61 15.98
N GLY A 572 23.76 -0.16 16.01
CA GLY A 572 22.66 0.05 16.94
C GLY A 572 21.63 1.09 16.49
N ALA A 573 20.62 1.31 17.31
CA ALA A 573 19.59 2.33 17.08
C ALA A 573 19.98 3.71 17.63
N ALA A 574 19.62 4.76 16.89
CA ALA A 574 19.77 6.16 17.29
C ALA A 574 18.46 6.77 17.84
N SER A 575 17.33 6.41 17.21
CA SER A 575 16.00 6.94 17.54
C SER A 575 14.91 5.97 17.14
N PHE A 576 13.74 6.14 17.75
CA PHE A 576 12.50 5.42 17.43
C PHE A 576 11.41 6.43 17.05
N THR A 577 10.67 6.12 16.00
CA THR A 577 9.60 6.93 15.44
C THR A 577 8.33 6.10 15.33
N ALA A 578 7.17 6.66 15.68
CA ALA A 578 5.88 5.99 15.56
C ALA A 578 4.74 6.92 15.12
N SER A 579 3.77 6.38 14.41
CA SER A 579 2.48 6.98 14.06
C SER A 579 1.46 6.64 15.15
N ILE A 580 1.11 7.62 15.99
CA ILE A 580 0.25 7.41 17.16
C ILE A 580 -0.88 8.45 17.20
N ALA A 581 -2.10 8.00 17.47
CA ALA A 581 -3.24 8.82 17.84
C ALA A 581 -3.50 8.74 19.35
N ALA A 582 -3.86 9.84 20.01
CA ALA A 582 -4.18 9.82 21.44
C ALA A 582 -5.20 10.89 21.84
N GLN A 583 -6.07 10.54 22.79
CA GLN A 583 -6.95 11.49 23.49
C GLN A 583 -6.44 11.75 24.92
N ALA A 584 -6.19 10.69 25.69
CA ALA A 584 -5.64 10.81 27.04
C ALA A 584 -4.13 11.13 27.03
N GLY A 585 -3.38 10.58 26.07
CA GLY A 585 -1.92 10.67 26.03
C GLY A 585 -1.26 9.74 27.04
N GLY A 586 0.06 9.82 27.16
CA GLY A 586 0.86 8.91 27.98
C GLY A 586 2.31 8.84 27.50
N ALA A 587 2.91 7.65 27.57
CA ALA A 587 4.17 7.35 26.93
C ALA A 587 4.25 5.87 26.50
N VAL A 588 5.09 5.60 25.50
CA VAL A 588 5.54 4.26 25.13
C VAL A 588 6.97 4.07 25.63
N GLU A 589 7.18 3.15 26.56
CA GLU A 589 8.50 2.73 27.00
C GLU A 589 9.00 1.61 26.09
N LEU A 590 10.16 1.82 25.47
CA LEU A 590 10.84 0.81 24.65
C LEU A 590 11.74 0.00 25.57
N ARG A 591 11.41 -1.27 25.76
CA ARG A 591 12.11 -2.19 26.67
C ARG A 591 12.62 -3.40 25.92
N VAL A 592 13.81 -3.88 26.30
CA VAL A 592 14.40 -5.07 25.68
C VAL A 592 14.14 -6.33 26.50
N ASP A 593 13.84 -7.40 25.78
CA ASP A 593 13.78 -8.81 26.17
C ASP A 593 12.71 -9.20 27.20
N SER A 594 12.13 -8.26 27.96
CA SER A 594 10.96 -8.50 28.82
C SER A 594 10.15 -7.21 29.06
N PRO A 595 8.88 -7.29 29.52
CA PRO A 595 8.09 -6.09 29.83
C PRO A 595 8.64 -5.32 31.04
N ASP A 596 9.37 -5.98 31.94
CA ASP A 596 10.15 -5.34 33.02
C ASP A 596 11.60 -5.00 32.61
N GLY A 597 11.94 -5.21 31.34
CA GLY A 597 13.29 -5.12 30.78
C GLY A 597 13.88 -3.70 30.78
N THR A 598 15.13 -3.60 30.34
CA THR A 598 15.87 -2.33 30.32
C THR A 598 15.19 -1.35 29.36
N VAL A 599 14.79 -0.18 29.86
CA VAL A 599 14.26 0.91 29.03
C VAL A 599 15.40 1.53 28.21
N VAL A 600 15.31 1.42 26.88
CA VAL A 600 16.29 1.94 25.90
C VAL A 600 15.86 3.25 25.24
N GLY A 601 14.58 3.60 25.35
CA GLY A 601 13.99 4.87 24.92
C GLY A 601 12.57 5.05 25.45
N THR A 602 12.06 6.28 25.46
CA THR A 602 10.69 6.59 25.92
C THR A 602 10.05 7.61 25.00
N LEU A 603 9.02 7.20 24.27
CA LEU A 603 8.24 8.06 23.39
C LEU A 603 7.15 8.76 24.20
N THR A 604 7.25 10.08 24.37
CA THR A 604 6.20 10.86 25.06
C THR A 604 5.03 11.11 24.09
N VAL A 605 3.81 10.72 24.48
CA VAL A 605 2.60 10.85 23.66
C VAL A 605 1.72 11.95 24.28
N PRO A 606 1.57 13.13 23.64
CA PRO A 606 0.74 14.19 24.19
C PRO A 606 -0.75 13.84 24.12
N ALA A 607 -1.52 14.32 25.10
CA ALA A 607 -2.98 14.32 25.01
C ALA A 607 -3.45 15.17 23.81
N GLY A 608 -4.41 14.67 23.05
CA GLY A 608 -4.82 15.25 21.76
C GLY A 608 -6.31 15.10 21.48
N ASP A 609 -6.68 15.22 20.21
CA ASP A 609 -8.04 15.05 19.69
C ASP A 609 -8.28 13.66 19.06
N GLY A 610 -7.33 12.73 19.20
CA GLY A 610 -7.36 11.43 18.54
C GLY A 610 -6.91 11.44 17.08
N THR A 611 -6.28 12.52 16.58
CA THR A 611 -5.59 12.50 15.29
C THR A 611 -4.23 11.81 15.37
N TYR A 612 -3.87 11.06 14.33
CA TYR A 612 -2.55 10.42 14.21
C TYR A 612 -1.45 11.46 14.00
N GLN A 613 -0.33 11.29 14.72
CA GLN A 613 0.84 12.15 14.66
C GLN A 613 2.11 11.28 14.63
N THR A 614 3.07 11.67 13.81
CA THR A 614 4.42 11.07 13.83
C THR A 614 5.21 11.66 15.00
N LEU A 615 5.51 10.83 15.99
CA LEU A 615 6.30 11.19 17.18
C LEU A 615 7.66 10.49 17.12
N THR A 616 8.69 11.04 17.78
CA THR A 616 10.04 10.46 17.79
C THR A 616 10.73 10.66 19.15
N CYS A 617 11.53 9.68 19.57
CA CYS A 617 12.39 9.76 20.75
C CYS A 617 13.80 9.20 20.46
N ASP A 618 14.78 9.66 21.24
CA ASP A 618 16.15 9.15 21.18
C ASP A 618 16.23 7.74 21.81
N VAL A 619 17.08 6.88 21.24
CA VAL A 619 17.36 5.51 21.72
C VAL A 619 18.85 5.42 22.04
N THR A 620 19.22 4.79 23.16
CA THR A 620 20.62 4.75 23.62
C THR A 620 21.11 3.33 23.88
N GLY A 621 22.20 2.94 23.21
CA GLY A 621 22.97 1.74 23.55
C GLY A 621 22.35 0.40 23.12
N LEU A 622 21.38 0.43 22.20
CA LEU A 622 20.69 -0.76 21.68
C LEU A 622 21.41 -1.29 20.43
N THR A 623 22.04 -2.45 20.52
CA THR A 623 22.85 -3.11 19.46
C THR A 623 22.64 -4.62 19.48
N GLY A 624 22.82 -5.31 18.36
CA GLY A 624 22.64 -6.76 18.26
C GLY A 624 21.15 -7.17 18.22
N VAL A 625 20.87 -8.45 18.49
CA VAL A 625 19.51 -9.01 18.40
C VAL A 625 18.80 -8.96 19.75
N HIS A 626 17.60 -8.39 19.79
CA HIS A 626 16.76 -8.27 20.98
C HIS A 626 15.28 -8.48 20.64
N ASN A 627 14.49 -8.89 21.63
CA ASN A 627 13.04 -8.78 21.54
C ASN A 627 12.63 -7.40 22.06
N LEU A 628 11.77 -6.68 21.34
CA LEU A 628 11.33 -5.34 21.74
C LEU A 628 9.94 -5.39 22.33
N PHE A 629 9.78 -4.92 23.56
CA PHE A 629 8.52 -4.66 24.23
C PHE A 629 8.22 -3.15 24.16
N MET A 630 7.02 -2.82 23.69
CA MET A 630 6.46 -1.46 23.75
C MET A 630 5.45 -1.43 24.88
N VAL A 631 5.83 -0.91 26.04
CA VAL A 631 4.98 -0.85 27.23
C VAL A 631 4.30 0.51 27.30
N PHE A 632 2.97 0.51 27.36
CA PHE A 632 2.14 1.70 27.33
C PHE A 632 1.86 2.19 28.75
N THR A 633 2.12 3.47 29.01
CA THR A 633 1.99 4.07 30.34
C THR A 633 1.15 5.36 30.29
N GLY A 634 0.33 5.62 31.30
CA GLY A 634 -0.59 6.76 31.30
C GLY A 634 -1.51 6.85 32.51
N ASP A 635 -2.72 7.38 32.32
CA ASP A 635 -3.75 7.49 33.36
C ASP A 635 -4.50 6.15 33.52
N ASP A 636 -4.43 5.56 34.73
CA ASP A 636 -5.16 4.34 35.13
C ASP A 636 -6.69 4.42 34.94
N GLN A 637 -7.25 5.61 34.65
CA GLN A 637 -8.69 5.83 34.46
C GLN A 637 -9.09 6.04 32.99
N ALA A 638 -8.15 6.02 32.05
CA ALA A 638 -8.46 6.09 30.63
C ALA A 638 -8.93 4.73 30.10
N GLU A 639 -10.06 4.71 29.38
CA GLU A 639 -10.52 3.50 28.67
C GLU A 639 -9.59 3.17 27.48
N ASN A 640 -9.01 4.19 26.83
CA ASN A 640 -7.96 4.03 25.84
C ASN A 640 -6.97 5.20 25.92
N LEU A 641 -5.68 4.91 26.11
CA LEU A 641 -4.60 5.90 26.17
C LEU A 641 -4.29 6.46 24.78
N MET A 642 -4.09 5.57 23.82
CA MET A 642 -3.56 5.85 22.49
C MET A 642 -3.83 4.68 21.52
N SER A 643 -3.56 4.90 20.24
CA SER A 643 -3.58 3.86 19.20
C SER A 643 -2.33 3.97 18.33
N LEU A 644 -1.71 2.83 18.03
CA LEU A 644 -0.45 2.71 17.28
C LEU A 644 -0.69 2.10 15.89
N ASP A 645 -0.31 2.84 14.86
CA ASP A 645 -0.52 2.51 13.44
C ASP A 645 0.78 1.98 12.79
N THR A 646 1.91 2.67 12.95
CA THR A 646 3.21 2.23 12.42
C THR A 646 4.37 2.66 13.31
N TRP A 647 5.52 1.99 13.20
CA TRP A 647 6.76 2.34 13.89
C TRP A 647 8.02 1.99 13.07
N GLN A 648 9.15 2.63 13.40
CA GLN A 648 10.44 2.44 12.74
C GLN A 648 11.59 2.94 13.63
N PHE A 649 12.75 2.29 13.62
CA PHE A 649 13.99 2.85 14.18
C PHE A 649 14.87 3.51 13.11
N THR A 650 15.77 4.40 13.53
CA THR A 650 16.89 4.89 12.69
C THR A 650 18.20 4.29 13.18
N GLU A 651 19.08 3.88 12.27
CA GLU A 651 20.40 3.33 12.62
C GLU A 651 21.37 4.42 13.08
N ALA A 652 22.22 4.11 14.07
CA ALA A 652 23.21 5.04 14.59
C ALA A 652 24.26 5.42 13.52
N GLY A 653 24.37 6.73 13.27
CA GLY A 653 25.26 7.29 12.25
C GLY A 653 24.57 7.55 10.90
N GLU A 654 23.37 7.03 10.68
CA GLU A 654 22.47 7.56 9.66
C GLU A 654 21.71 8.76 10.22
N SER A 655 21.40 9.73 9.36
CA SER A 655 20.50 10.83 9.72
C SER A 655 19.08 10.34 9.49
N ALA A 656 18.17 10.57 10.44
CA ALA A 656 16.76 10.22 10.28
C ALA A 656 16.24 10.70 8.92
N SER A 657 15.69 9.77 8.13
CA SER A 657 15.17 10.07 6.80
C SER A 657 14.04 11.09 6.90
N ALA A 658 14.05 12.13 6.05
CA ALA A 658 13.05 13.18 6.11
C ALA A 658 11.63 12.62 5.91
N ASN A 659 10.70 13.06 6.75
CA ASN A 659 9.27 12.75 6.60
C ASN A 659 8.73 13.47 5.37
N LYS A 660 8.37 12.68 4.36
CA LYS A 660 7.86 13.12 3.05
C LYS A 660 6.35 13.04 2.91
N ALA A 661 5.61 12.53 3.89
CA ALA A 661 4.18 12.20 3.74
C ALA A 661 3.33 13.39 3.26
N LEU A 662 3.57 14.59 3.82
CA LEU A 662 2.87 15.80 3.44
C LEU A 662 3.22 16.28 2.01
N LEU A 663 4.49 16.13 1.59
CA LEU A 663 4.92 16.44 0.23
C LEU A 663 4.30 15.46 -0.78
N GLN A 664 4.26 14.16 -0.45
CA GLN A 664 3.67 13.11 -1.27
C GLN A 664 2.16 13.36 -1.46
N ALA A 665 1.40 13.53 -0.38
CA ALA A 665 -0.04 13.82 -0.46
C ALA A 665 -0.36 15.11 -1.24
N THR A 666 0.48 16.14 -1.12
CA THR A 666 0.34 17.39 -1.89
C THR A 666 0.66 17.18 -3.37
N TYR A 667 1.67 16.35 -3.68
CA TYR A 667 2.01 15.96 -5.05
C TYR A 667 0.89 15.16 -5.72
N ASP A 668 0.34 14.15 -5.03
CA ASP A 668 -0.73 13.30 -5.57
C ASP A 668 -2.03 14.09 -5.82
N TYR A 669 -2.33 15.07 -4.96
CA TYR A 669 -3.38 16.05 -5.22
C TYR A 669 -3.06 16.90 -6.45
N ALA A 670 -1.83 17.41 -6.57
CA ALA A 670 -1.40 18.29 -7.64
C ALA A 670 -1.37 17.60 -9.03
N VAL A 671 -1.02 16.31 -9.12
CA VAL A 671 -1.10 15.50 -10.37
C VAL A 671 -2.49 15.57 -11.02
N ASN A 672 -3.54 15.76 -10.24
CA ASN A 672 -4.94 15.73 -10.69
C ASN A 672 -5.54 17.13 -10.99
N LEU A 673 -4.74 18.21 -10.96
CA LEU A 673 -5.24 19.57 -11.17
C LEU A 673 -5.31 19.96 -12.66
N ASP A 674 -6.45 20.53 -13.06
CA ASP A 674 -6.66 21.06 -14.41
C ASP A 674 -6.05 22.46 -14.57
N THR A 675 -5.04 22.57 -15.44
CA THR A 675 -4.35 23.81 -15.81
C THR A 675 -5.02 24.56 -16.98
N THR A 676 -6.14 24.06 -17.51
CA THR A 676 -6.86 24.70 -18.62
C THR A 676 -7.30 26.12 -18.26
N GLY A 677 -7.02 27.05 -19.19
CA GLY A 677 -7.33 28.48 -19.04
C GLY A 677 -6.52 29.22 -17.98
N VAL A 678 -5.46 28.63 -17.42
CA VAL A 678 -4.50 29.30 -16.52
C VAL A 678 -3.48 30.09 -17.35
N VAL A 679 -2.99 31.23 -16.84
CA VAL A 679 -1.91 32.00 -17.48
C VAL A 679 -0.62 31.17 -17.59
N GLN A 680 0.06 31.24 -18.73
CA GLN A 680 1.17 30.33 -19.04
C GLN A 680 2.28 30.37 -17.98
N ALA A 681 2.66 31.55 -17.49
CA ALA A 681 3.69 31.69 -16.45
C ALA A 681 3.32 31.00 -15.12
N ALA A 682 2.03 30.88 -14.79
CA ALA A 682 1.58 30.14 -13.61
C ALA A 682 1.57 28.62 -13.86
N VAL A 683 1.26 28.17 -15.08
CA VAL A 683 1.41 26.77 -15.50
C VAL A 683 2.88 26.35 -15.45
N ASP A 684 3.78 27.17 -15.98
CA ASP A 684 5.23 26.91 -15.99
C ASP A 684 5.80 26.86 -14.56
N ALA A 685 5.37 27.76 -13.68
CA ALA A 685 5.77 27.78 -12.27
C ALA A 685 5.25 26.55 -11.51
N PHE A 686 4.00 26.16 -11.74
CA PHE A 686 3.41 24.96 -11.16
C PHE A 686 4.11 23.68 -11.63
N GLN A 687 4.37 23.53 -12.94
CA GLN A 687 5.12 22.37 -13.46
C GLN A 687 6.54 22.30 -12.91
N LYS A 688 7.23 23.45 -12.79
CA LYS A 688 8.56 23.48 -12.15
C LYS A 688 8.52 23.02 -10.70
N ALA A 689 7.51 23.43 -9.94
CA ALA A 689 7.35 23.01 -8.55
C ALA A 689 6.98 21.51 -8.43
N MET A 690 6.20 20.98 -9.37
CA MET A 690 5.94 19.53 -9.51
C MET A 690 7.24 18.75 -9.76
N ASP A 691 8.10 19.22 -10.68
CA ASP A 691 9.37 18.57 -10.99
C ASP A 691 10.33 18.59 -9.78
N GLU A 692 10.40 19.71 -9.07
CA GLU A 692 11.18 19.86 -7.82
C GLU A 692 10.66 18.93 -6.70
N ALA A 693 9.35 18.88 -6.51
CA ALA A 693 8.70 17.98 -5.55
C ALA A 693 9.00 16.51 -5.87
N LYS A 694 8.85 16.09 -7.13
CA LYS A 694 9.15 14.71 -7.55
C LYS A 694 10.62 14.35 -7.34
N ALA A 695 11.55 15.24 -7.66
CA ALA A 695 12.98 15.02 -7.43
C ALA A 695 13.34 14.87 -5.94
N VAL A 696 12.65 15.56 -5.04
CA VAL A 696 12.84 15.42 -3.59
C VAL A 696 12.17 14.16 -3.04
N LEU A 697 11.01 13.78 -3.56
CA LEU A 697 10.36 12.50 -3.26
C LEU A 697 11.25 11.32 -3.65
N ASP A 698 11.85 11.35 -4.85
CA ASP A 698 12.72 10.28 -5.39
C ASP A 698 14.10 10.21 -4.73
N ASN A 699 14.55 11.24 -4.02
CA ASN A 699 15.87 11.26 -3.37
C ASN A 699 15.82 10.59 -1.98
N PRO A 700 16.42 9.40 -1.75
CA PRO A 700 16.40 8.74 -0.44
C PRO A 700 17.15 9.54 0.64
N ASN A 701 18.09 10.40 0.26
CA ASN A 701 18.91 11.21 1.16
C ASN A 701 18.42 12.67 1.28
N ALA A 702 17.13 12.93 1.02
CA ALA A 702 16.55 14.27 1.18
C ALA A 702 16.53 14.69 2.66
N THR A 703 16.91 15.93 2.96
CA THR A 703 16.80 16.49 4.32
C THR A 703 15.39 17.04 4.56
N GLN A 704 14.97 17.17 5.83
CA GLN A 704 13.64 17.74 6.14
C GLN A 704 13.50 19.18 5.64
N GLU A 705 14.59 19.96 5.61
CA GLU A 705 14.61 21.30 5.03
C GLU A 705 14.34 21.27 3.51
N GLN A 706 14.89 20.29 2.78
CA GLN A 706 14.62 20.10 1.35
C GLN A 706 13.18 19.67 1.09
N VAL A 707 12.63 18.78 1.92
CA VAL A 707 11.23 18.35 1.84
C VAL A 707 10.27 19.51 2.10
N ASN A 708 10.51 20.29 3.16
CA ASN A 708 9.68 21.45 3.50
C ASN A 708 9.74 22.51 2.38
N THR A 709 10.95 22.79 1.84
CA THR A 709 11.11 23.75 0.73
C THR A 709 10.35 23.30 -0.53
N ALA A 710 10.43 22.02 -0.88
CA ALA A 710 9.70 21.48 -2.03
C ALA A 710 8.17 21.52 -1.82
N TRP A 711 7.71 21.33 -0.58
CA TRP A 711 6.29 21.42 -0.23
C TRP A 711 5.77 22.86 -0.31
N ASP A 712 6.52 23.83 0.25
CA ASP A 712 6.18 25.26 0.15
C ASP A 712 6.13 25.72 -1.32
N ASN A 713 7.14 25.36 -2.14
CA ASN A 713 7.17 25.67 -3.57
C ASN A 713 5.95 25.09 -4.32
N LEU A 714 5.58 23.84 -4.02
CA LEU A 714 4.43 23.18 -4.65
C LEU A 714 3.11 23.84 -4.25
N LEU A 715 2.96 24.23 -2.99
CA LEU A 715 1.78 24.94 -2.51
C LEU A 715 1.64 26.34 -3.15
N GLU A 716 2.73 27.09 -3.29
CA GLU A 716 2.74 28.35 -4.05
C GLU A 716 2.36 28.13 -5.53
N GLY A 717 2.87 27.07 -6.15
CA GLY A 717 2.50 26.66 -7.51
C GLY A 717 1.00 26.38 -7.66
N ILE A 718 0.41 25.62 -6.74
CA ILE A 718 -1.03 25.33 -6.70
C ILE A 718 -1.84 26.63 -6.57
N TRP A 719 -1.43 27.56 -5.71
CA TRP A 719 -2.09 28.87 -5.59
C TRP A 719 -1.98 29.72 -6.86
N GLY A 720 -0.86 29.61 -7.59
CA GLY A 720 -0.67 30.26 -8.89
C GLY A 720 -1.72 29.90 -9.94
N LEU A 721 -2.28 28.67 -9.90
CA LEU A 721 -3.32 28.20 -10.83
C LEU A 721 -4.66 28.98 -10.72
N GLY A 722 -4.82 29.83 -9.70
CA GLY A 722 -5.93 30.77 -9.60
C GLY A 722 -5.88 31.92 -10.63
N LEU A 723 -4.74 32.14 -11.31
CA LEU A 723 -4.57 33.17 -12.33
C LEU A 723 -5.07 32.67 -13.69
N LYS A 724 -6.30 33.05 -14.07
CA LYS A 724 -6.92 32.64 -15.34
C LYS A 724 -6.69 33.67 -16.46
N GLN A 725 -6.54 33.17 -17.69
CA GLN A 725 -6.45 33.96 -18.92
C GLN A 725 -7.77 34.73 -19.18
N GLY A 726 -7.68 35.85 -19.89
CA GLY A 726 -8.86 36.59 -20.36
C GLY A 726 -9.62 35.89 -21.50
N ASP A 727 -10.93 36.15 -21.61
CA ASP A 727 -11.77 35.62 -22.69
C ASP A 727 -11.51 36.37 -24.01
N LYS A 728 -10.72 35.75 -24.88
CA LYS A 728 -10.30 36.32 -26.17
C LYS A 728 -11.35 36.23 -27.28
N THR A 729 -12.54 35.65 -27.04
CA THR A 729 -13.56 35.40 -28.08
C THR A 729 -13.97 36.67 -28.84
N MET A 730 -14.15 37.80 -28.13
CA MET A 730 -14.51 39.07 -28.78
C MET A 730 -13.32 39.65 -29.57
N LEU A 731 -12.10 39.51 -29.04
CA LEU A 731 -10.89 39.99 -29.69
C LEU A 731 -10.65 39.23 -31.01
N GLU A 732 -10.83 37.91 -31.02
CA GLU A 732 -10.73 37.07 -32.22
C GLU A 732 -11.70 37.51 -33.32
N LEU A 733 -12.95 37.82 -32.95
CA LEU A 733 -13.98 38.30 -33.88
C LEU A 733 -13.61 39.67 -34.48
N LEU A 734 -13.04 40.57 -33.67
CA LEU A 734 -12.61 41.90 -34.11
C LEU A 734 -11.35 41.85 -34.99
N ILE A 735 -10.38 40.98 -34.67
CA ILE A 735 -9.20 40.71 -35.52
C ILE A 735 -9.65 40.22 -36.90
N HIS A 736 -10.48 39.18 -36.97
CA HIS A 736 -11.05 38.69 -38.24
C HIS A 736 -11.81 39.77 -39.01
N LYS A 737 -12.51 40.68 -38.30
CA LYS A 737 -13.24 41.79 -38.92
C LYS A 737 -12.29 42.82 -39.53
N ALA A 738 -11.23 43.21 -38.82
CA ALA A 738 -10.22 44.15 -39.29
C ALA A 738 -9.38 43.57 -40.44
N GLU A 739 -8.94 42.31 -40.34
CA GLU A 739 -8.24 41.59 -41.41
C GLU A 739 -9.09 41.52 -42.70
N GLY A 740 -10.40 41.29 -42.57
CA GLY A 740 -11.34 41.30 -43.69
C GLY A 740 -11.53 42.67 -44.35
N MET A 741 -11.14 43.78 -43.69
CA MET A 741 -11.16 45.12 -44.26
C MET A 741 -9.90 45.40 -45.09
N LEU A 742 -8.75 44.79 -44.78
CA LEU A 742 -7.45 45.06 -45.43
C LEU A 742 -7.47 44.98 -46.97
N PRO A 743 -8.11 43.98 -47.63
CA PRO A 743 -8.17 43.91 -49.10
C PRO A 743 -8.99 45.02 -49.76
N ASN A 744 -9.68 45.85 -48.97
CA ASN A 744 -10.56 46.93 -49.42
C ASN A 744 -10.03 48.33 -49.06
N GLU A 745 -8.79 48.46 -48.56
CA GLU A 745 -8.13 49.73 -48.16
C GLU A 745 -8.46 50.91 -49.08
N SER A 746 -8.34 50.73 -50.40
CA SER A 746 -8.54 51.81 -51.38
C SER A 746 -9.96 52.43 -51.40
N LYS A 747 -10.94 51.78 -50.76
CA LYS A 747 -12.33 52.25 -50.62
C LYS A 747 -12.55 53.12 -49.38
N TYR A 748 -11.64 53.09 -48.41
CA TYR A 748 -11.75 53.83 -47.16
C TYR A 748 -10.93 55.13 -47.20
N LEU A 749 -11.29 56.11 -46.36
CA LEU A 749 -10.48 57.31 -46.16
C LEU A 749 -9.15 56.95 -45.45
N PRO A 750 -8.03 57.61 -45.82
CA PRO A 750 -6.72 57.30 -45.25
C PRO A 750 -6.56 57.73 -43.78
N ASP A 751 -7.32 58.74 -43.33
CA ASP A 751 -7.11 59.47 -42.06
C ASP A 751 -7.06 58.59 -40.80
N HIS A 752 -7.86 57.51 -40.76
CA HIS A 752 -7.94 56.58 -39.63
C HIS A 752 -7.39 55.19 -39.95
N TRP A 753 -6.82 54.97 -41.13
CA TRP A 753 -6.42 53.62 -41.57
C TRP A 753 -5.21 53.08 -40.80
N GLN A 754 -4.24 53.93 -40.49
CA GLN A 754 -3.08 53.52 -39.69
C GLN A 754 -3.47 53.16 -38.25
N GLU A 755 -4.45 53.85 -37.67
CA GLU A 755 -4.96 53.56 -36.32
C GLU A 755 -5.59 52.16 -36.27
N LEU A 756 -6.23 51.70 -37.35
CA LEU A 756 -6.73 50.33 -37.50
C LEU A 756 -5.60 49.30 -37.61
N LEU A 757 -4.53 49.59 -38.34
CA LEU A 757 -3.38 48.69 -38.46
C LEU A 757 -2.63 48.54 -37.12
N ASP A 758 -2.43 49.64 -36.41
CA ASP A 758 -1.73 49.66 -35.12
C ASP A 758 -2.56 48.93 -34.04
N ALA A 759 -3.87 49.16 -33.97
CA ALA A 759 -4.77 48.46 -33.06
C ALA A 759 -4.95 46.97 -33.41
N LEU A 760 -4.90 46.60 -34.70
CA LEU A 760 -4.93 45.21 -35.13
C LEU A 760 -3.65 44.46 -34.68
N ALA A 761 -2.48 45.07 -34.85
CA ALA A 761 -1.22 44.50 -34.38
C ALA A 761 -1.21 44.32 -32.85
N ALA A 762 -1.63 45.34 -32.09
CA ALA A 762 -1.75 45.24 -30.63
C ALA A 762 -2.77 44.15 -30.19
N GLY A 763 -3.88 44.02 -30.93
CA GLY A 763 -4.84 42.93 -30.71
C GLY A 763 -4.28 41.55 -30.99
N GLN A 764 -3.46 41.39 -32.04
CA GLN A 764 -2.77 40.15 -32.38
C GLN A 764 -1.70 39.79 -31.32
N ASP A 765 -0.92 40.76 -30.83
CA ASP A 765 0.04 40.56 -29.74
C ASP A 765 -0.67 40.05 -28.46
N VAL A 766 -1.81 40.65 -28.08
CA VAL A 766 -2.63 40.20 -26.94
C VAL A 766 -3.33 38.86 -27.23
N MET A 767 -3.60 38.52 -28.49
CA MET A 767 -4.10 37.19 -28.86
C MET A 767 -3.05 36.10 -28.60
N GLU A 768 -1.79 36.36 -28.95
CA GLU A 768 -0.69 35.40 -28.77
C GLU A 768 -0.16 35.32 -27.32
N ASP A 769 -0.33 36.37 -26.49
CA ASP A 769 0.14 36.33 -25.10
C ASP A 769 -0.68 35.36 -24.21
N GLY A 770 -0.08 34.22 -23.87
CA GLY A 770 -0.63 33.25 -22.92
C GLY A 770 -0.74 33.74 -21.47
N ASN A 771 -0.29 34.96 -21.16
CA ASN A 771 -0.41 35.59 -19.85
C ASN A 771 -1.45 36.72 -19.79
N ALA A 772 -2.05 37.10 -20.91
CA ALA A 772 -3.04 38.16 -20.98
C ALA A 772 -4.22 37.88 -20.03
N LEU A 773 -4.41 38.77 -19.06
CA LEU A 773 -5.54 38.74 -18.14
C LEU A 773 -6.76 39.40 -18.79
N GLN A 774 -7.93 39.23 -18.18
CA GLN A 774 -9.19 39.79 -18.68
C GLN A 774 -9.12 41.30 -19.00
N GLY A 775 -8.40 42.09 -18.19
CA GLY A 775 -8.26 43.54 -18.42
C GLY A 775 -7.38 43.91 -19.62
N ASP A 776 -6.38 43.07 -19.95
CA ASP A 776 -5.52 43.27 -21.12
C ASP A 776 -6.31 42.99 -22.40
N VAL A 777 -7.12 41.92 -22.38
CA VAL A 777 -8.02 41.55 -23.48
C VAL A 777 -9.14 42.58 -23.67
N GLU A 778 -9.76 43.07 -22.59
CA GLU A 778 -10.78 44.14 -22.65
C GLU A 778 -10.22 45.43 -23.26
N THR A 779 -8.99 45.81 -22.92
CA THR A 779 -8.31 46.99 -23.49
C THR A 779 -8.10 46.83 -25.00
N ALA A 780 -7.57 45.68 -25.44
CA ALA A 780 -7.36 45.41 -26.86
C ALA A 780 -8.67 45.34 -27.66
N VAL A 781 -9.75 44.82 -27.05
CA VAL A 781 -11.11 44.80 -27.64
C VAL A 781 -11.64 46.22 -27.85
N ASP A 782 -11.55 47.09 -26.84
CA ASP A 782 -12.04 48.47 -26.92
C ASP A 782 -11.25 49.30 -27.94
N GLU A 783 -9.92 49.16 -27.98
CA GLU A 783 -9.05 49.87 -28.93
C GLU A 783 -9.31 49.42 -30.38
N LEU A 784 -9.35 48.11 -30.65
CA LEU A 784 -9.59 47.58 -31.98
C LEU A 784 -11.02 47.85 -32.48
N LEU A 785 -12.03 47.74 -31.61
CA LEU A 785 -13.41 48.11 -31.96
C LEU A 785 -13.53 49.60 -32.30
N THR A 786 -12.86 50.47 -31.53
CA THR A 786 -12.85 51.91 -31.78
C THR A 786 -12.23 52.22 -33.14
N ALA A 787 -11.08 51.62 -33.47
CA ALA A 787 -10.40 51.82 -34.75
C ALA A 787 -11.22 51.28 -35.96
N ILE A 788 -11.95 50.16 -35.80
CA ILE A 788 -12.87 49.65 -36.81
C ILE A 788 -14.03 50.64 -37.06
N LEU A 789 -14.61 51.22 -36.01
CA LEU A 789 -15.74 52.16 -36.10
C LEU A 789 -15.36 53.56 -36.61
N ALA A 790 -14.07 53.92 -36.57
CA ALA A 790 -13.55 55.17 -37.11
C ALA A 790 -13.54 55.21 -38.65
N GLN A 791 -13.53 54.07 -39.33
CA GLN A 791 -13.40 54.00 -40.79
C GLN A 791 -14.64 54.55 -41.52
N ARG A 792 -14.42 55.22 -42.66
CA ARG A 792 -15.46 55.76 -43.56
C ARG A 792 -15.15 55.42 -45.00
N PHE A 793 -16.16 55.13 -45.81
CA PHE A 793 -15.97 54.97 -47.25
C PHE A 793 -15.72 56.31 -47.93
N LYS A 794 -14.97 56.30 -49.03
CA LYS A 794 -14.83 57.46 -49.93
C LYS A 794 -16.13 57.71 -50.71
N ALA A 795 -16.41 58.97 -51.02
CA ALA A 795 -17.50 59.34 -51.93
C ALA A 795 -17.35 58.65 -53.30
N ASP A 796 -18.46 58.22 -53.91
CA ASP A 796 -18.48 57.68 -55.27
C ASP A 796 -18.41 58.84 -56.27
N LYS A 797 -17.31 58.90 -57.01
CA LYS A 797 -17.03 59.92 -58.03
C LYS A 797 -17.15 59.42 -59.46
N SER A 798 -17.57 58.18 -59.69
CA SER A 798 -17.62 57.56 -61.03
C SER A 798 -18.39 58.41 -62.05
N ILE A 799 -19.56 58.93 -61.66
CA ILE A 799 -20.39 59.81 -62.50
C ILE A 799 -19.69 61.15 -62.78
N LEU A 800 -18.97 61.69 -61.80
CA LEU A 800 -18.22 62.95 -61.95
C LEU A 800 -17.00 62.76 -62.87
N GLU A 801 -16.32 61.62 -62.78
CA GLU A 801 -15.20 61.25 -63.65
C GLU A 801 -15.63 61.13 -65.11
N ASP A 802 -16.67 60.36 -65.40
CA ASP A 802 -17.24 60.20 -66.74
C ASP A 802 -17.72 61.54 -67.34
N LEU A 803 -18.34 62.39 -66.50
CA LEU A 803 -18.82 63.70 -66.93
C LEU A 803 -17.67 64.68 -67.19
N ILE A 804 -16.62 64.68 -66.38
CA ILE A 804 -15.40 65.48 -66.60
C ILE A 804 -14.70 65.03 -67.88
N GLY A 805 -14.58 63.73 -68.13
CA GLY A 805 -14.01 63.20 -69.38
C GLY A 805 -14.80 63.67 -70.59
N THR A 806 -16.14 63.53 -70.54
CA THR A 806 -17.04 64.03 -71.61
C THR A 806 -16.90 65.54 -71.83
N ALA A 807 -16.80 66.32 -70.76
CA ALA A 807 -16.63 67.76 -70.81
C ALA A 807 -15.27 68.19 -71.40
N GLN A 808 -14.18 67.48 -71.07
CA GLN A 808 -12.84 67.77 -71.58
C GLN A 808 -12.73 67.60 -73.11
N ASP A 809 -13.46 66.64 -73.68
CA ASP A 809 -13.43 66.30 -75.11
C ASP A 809 -14.39 67.15 -75.98
N MET A 810 -15.15 68.09 -75.39
CA MET A 810 -16.06 68.96 -76.15
C MET A 810 -15.32 69.95 -77.05
N ASP A 811 -15.64 69.97 -78.35
CA ASP A 811 -15.21 71.05 -79.25
C ASP A 811 -16.00 72.34 -78.97
N LEU A 812 -15.31 73.34 -78.44
CA LEU A 812 -15.89 74.64 -78.08
C LEU A 812 -15.86 75.66 -79.24
N THR A 813 -15.47 75.23 -80.45
CA THR A 813 -15.35 76.10 -81.62
C THR A 813 -16.73 76.53 -82.13
N GLY A 814 -17.00 77.83 -82.12
CA GLY A 814 -18.29 78.41 -82.54
C GLY A 814 -19.27 78.69 -81.42
N TYR A 815 -18.87 78.54 -80.15
CA TYR A 815 -19.64 78.98 -78.98
C TYR A 815 -19.20 80.37 -78.47
N THR A 816 -20.10 81.10 -77.80
CA THR A 816 -19.85 82.45 -77.28
C THR A 816 -18.82 82.44 -76.15
N ALA A 817 -17.95 83.46 -76.13
CA ALA A 817 -16.90 83.58 -75.13
C ALA A 817 -17.39 83.61 -73.67
N GLU A 818 -18.62 84.09 -73.42
CA GLU A 818 -19.23 84.13 -72.08
C GLU A 818 -19.69 82.76 -71.61
N SER A 819 -20.42 82.00 -72.45
CA SER A 819 -20.85 80.63 -72.09
C SER A 819 -19.67 79.67 -71.93
N VAL A 820 -18.66 79.79 -72.78
CA VAL A 820 -17.40 79.01 -72.68
C VAL A 820 -16.62 79.33 -71.39
N ALA A 821 -16.67 80.57 -70.89
CA ALA A 821 -16.01 80.93 -69.62
C ALA A 821 -16.72 80.29 -68.42
N THR A 822 -18.05 80.29 -68.39
CA THR A 822 -18.85 79.63 -67.35
C THR A 822 -18.63 78.12 -67.35
N PHE A 823 -18.68 77.49 -68.53
CA PHE A 823 -18.37 76.06 -68.69
C PHE A 823 -16.99 75.69 -68.15
N ARG A 824 -15.93 76.43 -68.53
CA ARG A 824 -14.57 76.18 -68.03
C ARG A 824 -14.44 76.38 -66.52
N SER A 825 -15.20 77.29 -65.93
CA SER A 825 -15.22 77.48 -64.47
C SER A 825 -15.90 76.32 -63.75
N ALA A 826 -17.00 75.79 -64.30
CA ALA A 826 -17.68 74.61 -63.75
C ALA A 826 -16.81 73.36 -63.89
N LEU A 827 -16.15 73.17 -65.04
CA LEU A 827 -15.20 72.07 -65.25
C LEU A 827 -14.00 72.12 -64.28
N ALA A 828 -13.45 73.31 -64.02
CA ALA A 828 -12.39 73.47 -63.04
C ALA A 828 -12.84 73.19 -61.59
N ALA A 829 -14.08 73.56 -61.23
CA ALA A 829 -14.66 73.24 -59.92
C ALA A 829 -14.93 71.73 -59.77
N ALA A 830 -15.50 71.09 -60.80
CA ALA A 830 -15.68 69.64 -60.87
C ALA A 830 -14.35 68.89 -60.76
N GLN A 831 -13.30 69.34 -61.45
CA GLN A 831 -11.95 68.77 -61.33
C GLN A 831 -11.35 68.93 -59.92
N ALA A 832 -11.63 70.03 -59.22
CA ALA A 832 -11.22 70.19 -57.83
C ALA A 832 -11.93 69.20 -56.90
N VAL A 833 -13.25 69.01 -57.06
CA VAL A 833 -14.03 68.01 -56.30
C VAL A 833 -13.59 66.58 -56.64
N MET A 834 -13.26 66.30 -57.91
CA MET A 834 -12.70 65.00 -58.32
C MET A 834 -11.36 64.72 -57.61
N ALA A 835 -10.46 65.71 -57.56
CA ALA A 835 -9.14 65.60 -56.93
C ALA A 835 -9.16 65.62 -55.39
N ASP A 836 -10.28 65.92 -54.74
CA ASP A 836 -10.37 65.99 -53.28
C ASP A 836 -10.52 64.60 -52.65
N GLU A 837 -9.41 63.96 -52.28
CA GLU A 837 -9.40 62.63 -51.66
C GLU A 837 -10.00 62.56 -50.25
N SER A 838 -10.37 63.70 -49.63
CA SER A 838 -10.95 63.74 -48.27
C SER A 838 -12.47 63.51 -48.22
N LEU A 839 -13.17 63.53 -49.35
CA LEU A 839 -14.64 63.41 -49.41
C LEU A 839 -15.09 61.99 -49.04
N SER A 840 -15.88 61.89 -47.97
CA SER A 840 -16.48 60.64 -47.48
C SER A 840 -17.84 60.36 -48.13
N GLU A 841 -18.40 59.18 -47.88
CA GLU A 841 -19.81 58.86 -48.20
C GLU A 841 -20.81 59.84 -47.58
N ASP A 842 -20.50 60.46 -46.43
CA ASP A 842 -21.33 61.51 -45.81
C ASP A 842 -21.28 62.83 -46.61
N ASP A 843 -20.23 63.04 -47.44
CA ASP A 843 -20.02 64.22 -48.28
C ASP A 843 -20.49 64.03 -49.73
N GLN A 844 -21.16 62.91 -50.07
CA GLN A 844 -21.56 62.57 -51.43
C GLN A 844 -22.32 63.70 -52.15
N GLN A 845 -23.12 64.50 -51.43
CA GLN A 845 -23.83 65.65 -51.97
C GLN A 845 -22.88 66.69 -52.63
N VAL A 846 -21.63 66.83 -52.16
CA VAL A 846 -20.63 67.73 -52.76
C VAL A 846 -20.20 67.24 -54.15
N VAL A 847 -20.11 65.92 -54.33
CA VAL A 847 -19.83 65.28 -55.62
C VAL A 847 -21.03 65.42 -56.55
N ASP A 848 -22.23 65.13 -56.05
CA ASP A 848 -23.48 65.20 -56.82
C ASP A 848 -23.81 66.64 -57.27
N ASP A 849 -23.55 67.64 -56.42
CA ASP A 849 -23.68 69.07 -56.77
C ASP A 849 -22.67 69.48 -57.85
N ALA A 850 -21.45 68.93 -57.82
CA ALA A 850 -20.44 69.17 -58.85
C ALA A 850 -20.81 68.53 -60.19
N VAL A 851 -21.39 67.33 -60.18
CA VAL A 851 -21.98 66.67 -61.36
C VAL A 851 -23.07 67.56 -61.96
N ALA A 852 -24.04 67.98 -61.14
CA ALA A 852 -25.17 68.80 -61.58
C ALA A 852 -24.72 70.17 -62.13
N ALA A 853 -23.74 70.81 -61.48
CA ALA A 853 -23.19 72.09 -61.91
C ALA A 853 -22.43 71.99 -63.25
N LEU A 854 -21.63 70.94 -63.45
CA LEU A 854 -20.92 70.71 -64.70
C LEU A 854 -21.88 70.40 -65.86
N GLN A 855 -22.85 69.50 -65.65
CA GLN A 855 -23.85 69.17 -66.67
C GLN A 855 -24.65 70.40 -67.11
N SER A 856 -25.14 71.20 -66.14
CA SER A 856 -25.84 72.46 -66.40
C SER A 856 -25.00 73.46 -67.21
N ALA A 857 -23.68 73.50 -66.96
CA ALA A 857 -22.78 74.37 -67.69
C ALA A 857 -22.42 73.85 -69.10
N MET A 858 -22.46 72.53 -69.34
CA MET A 858 -22.36 71.93 -70.67
C MET A 858 -23.61 72.26 -71.51
N ASP A 859 -24.80 72.08 -70.92
CA ASP A 859 -26.08 72.35 -71.57
C ASP A 859 -26.28 73.86 -71.85
N GLY A 860 -25.61 74.73 -71.10
CA GLY A 860 -25.66 76.20 -71.22
C GLY A 860 -24.78 76.83 -72.33
N LEU A 861 -24.09 76.04 -73.15
CA LEU A 861 -23.23 76.55 -74.24
C LEU A 861 -24.06 77.13 -75.40
N THR A 862 -23.76 78.36 -75.83
CA THR A 862 -24.53 79.10 -76.87
C THR A 862 -23.71 79.46 -78.10
N ALA A 863 -24.23 79.30 -79.32
CA ALA A 863 -23.46 79.44 -80.57
C ALA A 863 -23.35 80.89 -81.12
N GLU A 864 -22.22 81.22 -81.76
CA GLU A 864 -22.01 82.49 -82.47
C GLU A 864 -22.69 82.47 -83.86
N GLY A 865 -23.84 83.13 -84.00
CA GLY A 865 -24.44 83.35 -85.32
C GLY A 865 -25.83 84.00 -85.36
N ASP A 866 -26.69 83.74 -84.36
CA ASP A 866 -28.09 84.16 -84.42
C ASP A 866 -28.40 85.48 -83.71
N VAL A 867 -29.06 86.40 -84.43
CA VAL A 867 -29.48 87.72 -83.94
C VAL A 867 -30.95 87.98 -84.27
N GLN A 868 -31.82 87.84 -83.25
CA GLN A 868 -33.11 88.56 -83.06
C GLN A 868 -34.28 88.25 -84.04
N PRO A 869 -35.56 88.68 -83.79
CA PRO A 869 -36.02 89.72 -82.84
C PRO A 869 -37.33 89.52 -82.01
N SER A 870 -37.43 90.27 -80.89
CA SER A 870 -38.62 90.99 -80.32
C SER A 870 -39.97 90.26 -80.06
N GLU A 871 -40.78 90.53 -79.03
CA GLU A 871 -41.16 91.81 -78.37
C GLU A 871 -41.63 91.57 -76.89
N LYS A 872 -41.12 92.32 -75.90
CA LYS A 872 -41.79 93.40 -75.11
C LYS A 872 -42.52 92.99 -73.78
N PRO A 873 -42.79 93.93 -72.84
CA PRO A 873 -42.50 93.68 -71.41
C PRO A 873 -43.62 94.03 -70.40
N GLN A 874 -43.46 93.61 -69.12
CA GLN A 874 -43.49 94.54 -67.95
C GLN A 874 -43.08 93.90 -66.59
N GLU A 875 -42.29 94.68 -65.83
CA GLU A 875 -42.33 94.94 -64.37
C GLU A 875 -42.56 93.85 -63.28
N SER A 876 -41.49 93.60 -62.52
CA SER A 876 -41.32 94.04 -61.10
C SER A 876 -41.59 93.12 -59.88
N GLN A 877 -40.65 93.23 -58.92
CA GLN A 877 -40.71 93.05 -57.44
C GLN A 877 -40.60 91.65 -56.75
N LYS A 878 -39.65 91.65 -55.78
CA LYS A 878 -39.45 90.89 -54.51
C LYS A 878 -40.74 90.50 -53.72
N PRO A 879 -40.67 89.72 -52.60
CA PRO A 879 -39.63 88.78 -52.11
C PRO A 879 -40.17 87.48 -51.42
N GLU A 880 -39.24 86.67 -50.86
CA GLU A 880 -39.36 85.87 -49.60
C GLU A 880 -40.12 84.51 -49.49
N GLN A 881 -39.42 83.59 -48.80
CA GLN A 881 -39.87 82.61 -47.78
C GLN A 881 -40.69 81.32 -48.10
N THR A 882 -40.01 80.19 -47.80
CA THR A 882 -40.44 79.01 -47.00
C THR A 882 -41.50 77.99 -47.44
N GLN A 883 -41.16 76.73 -47.06
CA GLN A 883 -42.01 75.61 -46.61
C GLN A 883 -42.62 74.62 -47.63
N ALA A 884 -42.73 73.37 -47.15
CA ALA A 884 -43.31 72.14 -47.71
C ALA A 884 -44.88 72.20 -47.65
N PRO A 885 -45.72 71.14 -47.90
CA PRO A 885 -45.43 69.68 -47.98
C PRO A 885 -46.30 68.80 -48.95
N GLU A 886 -46.11 67.47 -48.84
CA GLU A 886 -47.10 66.35 -48.90
C GLU A 886 -47.91 65.90 -50.15
N ALA A 887 -47.76 64.57 -50.43
CA ALA A 887 -48.82 63.53 -50.54
C ALA A 887 -49.45 63.03 -51.89
N THR A 888 -49.34 61.68 -52.08
CA THR A 888 -50.28 60.69 -52.74
C THR A 888 -50.68 60.87 -54.23
N ASP A 889 -50.68 59.87 -55.13
CA ASP A 889 -51.22 58.48 -55.04
C ASP A 889 -50.79 57.54 -56.23
N GLN A 890 -51.17 56.24 -56.23
CA GLN A 890 -50.76 55.12 -57.16
C GLN A 890 -51.67 54.90 -58.43
N PRO A 891 -51.59 53.82 -59.30
CA PRO A 891 -50.60 52.70 -59.56
C PRO A 891 -50.30 52.25 -61.05
N GLN A 892 -49.29 51.33 -61.21
CA GLN A 892 -49.15 50.15 -62.14
C GLN A 892 -48.86 50.25 -63.68
N ALA A 893 -47.72 49.65 -64.17
CA ALA A 893 -47.64 48.29 -64.78
C ALA A 893 -46.39 47.96 -65.69
N THR A 894 -45.71 46.84 -65.40
CA THR A 894 -44.90 45.92 -66.27
C THR A 894 -43.64 46.36 -67.08
N GLN A 895 -42.47 45.94 -66.57
CA GLN A 895 -41.28 45.39 -67.29
C GLN A 895 -40.39 46.33 -68.16
N THR A 896 -39.09 46.07 -68.45
CA THR A 896 -37.92 45.35 -67.85
C THR A 896 -36.72 45.62 -68.81
N PRO A 897 -35.60 46.29 -68.43
CA PRO A 897 -34.41 45.63 -67.84
C PRO A 897 -33.51 46.53 -66.93
N GLU A 898 -32.35 45.99 -66.52
CA GLU A 898 -31.06 46.64 -66.12
C GLU A 898 -30.97 47.81 -65.12
N ASN A 899 -30.08 47.60 -64.12
CA ASN A 899 -29.35 48.54 -63.24
C ASN A 899 -30.09 49.55 -62.35
N VAL A 900 -29.70 49.55 -61.05
CA VAL A 900 -29.43 50.69 -60.12
C VAL A 900 -29.14 50.09 -58.71
N PRO A 901 -28.32 50.73 -57.84
CA PRO A 901 -27.48 50.00 -56.87
C PRO A 901 -28.12 49.61 -55.51
N GLN A 902 -27.32 48.89 -54.72
CA GLN A 902 -27.58 48.46 -53.35
C GLN A 902 -27.78 49.62 -52.37
N THR A 903 -28.75 49.49 -51.46
CA THR A 903 -28.59 49.88 -50.05
C THR A 903 -29.34 48.89 -49.16
N GLY A 904 -28.78 48.58 -47.99
CA GLY A 904 -29.49 47.89 -46.90
C GLY A 904 -29.29 46.37 -46.78
N ASP A 905 -28.17 45.98 -46.16
CA ASP A 905 -28.26 44.98 -45.08
C ASP A 905 -27.59 45.53 -43.81
N SER A 906 -28.34 46.38 -43.12
CA SER A 906 -27.99 47.00 -41.84
C SER A 906 -28.89 46.50 -40.69
N ALA A 907 -29.57 45.35 -40.89
CA ALA A 907 -30.53 44.81 -39.95
C ALA A 907 -29.87 44.06 -38.76
N GLN A 908 -28.66 43.52 -38.92
CA GLN A 908 -27.96 42.83 -37.83
C GLN A 908 -27.15 43.77 -36.92
N LEU A 909 -26.61 44.88 -37.44
CA LEU A 909 -25.66 45.71 -36.68
C LEU A 909 -26.32 46.53 -35.56
N MET A 910 -27.51 47.11 -35.80
CA MET A 910 -28.25 47.84 -34.76
C MET A 910 -28.72 46.95 -33.60
N GLY A 911 -28.87 45.64 -33.82
CA GLY A 911 -29.23 44.70 -32.76
C GLY A 911 -28.15 44.56 -31.67
N TYR A 912 -26.87 44.58 -32.07
CA TYR A 912 -25.75 44.46 -31.14
C TYR A 912 -25.43 45.79 -30.43
N VAL A 913 -25.53 46.93 -31.11
CA VAL A 913 -25.27 48.26 -30.51
C VAL A 913 -26.29 48.62 -29.42
N ALA A 914 -27.55 48.20 -29.59
CA ALA A 914 -28.59 48.37 -28.57
C ALA A 914 -28.39 47.47 -27.33
N ALA A 915 -27.68 46.34 -27.47
CA ALA A 915 -27.35 45.46 -26.35
C ALA A 915 -26.11 45.96 -25.57
N LEU A 916 -25.08 46.46 -26.26
CA LEU A 916 -23.83 46.95 -25.64
C LEU A 916 -24.06 48.09 -24.64
N THR A 917 -24.91 49.06 -24.99
CA THR A 917 -25.19 50.23 -24.13
C THR A 917 -25.89 49.88 -22.81
N ALA A 918 -26.56 48.71 -22.73
CA ALA A 918 -27.16 48.22 -21.49
C ALA A 918 -26.16 47.48 -20.58
N ALA A 919 -25.16 46.80 -21.15
CA ALA A 919 -24.18 46.01 -20.40
C ALA A 919 -23.15 46.90 -19.66
N VAL A 920 -22.59 47.90 -20.34
CA VAL A 920 -21.59 48.82 -19.76
C VAL A 920 -22.15 49.61 -18.57
N GLY A 921 -23.44 49.95 -18.58
CA GLY A 921 -24.11 50.65 -17.48
C GLY A 921 -24.32 49.81 -16.21
N LEU A 922 -24.29 48.48 -16.29
CA LEU A 922 -24.55 47.58 -15.15
C LEU A 922 -23.28 47.15 -14.42
N LEU A 923 -22.15 46.98 -15.11
CA LEU A 923 -20.89 46.53 -14.50
C LEU A 923 -20.22 47.62 -13.65
N ALA A 924 -20.29 48.89 -14.07
CA ALA A 924 -19.79 50.03 -13.29
C ALA A 924 -20.49 50.20 -11.92
N GLY A 925 -21.73 49.69 -11.77
CA GLY A 925 -22.47 49.73 -10.51
C GLY A 925 -22.06 48.68 -9.48
N ALA A 926 -21.56 47.51 -9.91
CA ALA A 926 -21.26 46.40 -9.03
C ALA A 926 -19.90 46.55 -8.31
N ALA A 927 -18.88 47.07 -9.01
CA ALA A 927 -17.52 47.21 -8.49
C ALA A 927 -17.41 48.19 -7.29
N TYR A 928 -18.31 49.18 -7.20
CA TYR A 928 -18.28 50.18 -6.12
C TYR A 928 -18.89 49.70 -4.79
N VAL A 929 -19.74 48.66 -4.80
CA VAL A 929 -20.47 48.21 -3.59
C VAL A 929 -19.71 47.16 -2.79
N SER A 930 -18.93 46.29 -3.44
CA SER A 930 -18.22 45.18 -2.76
C SER A 930 -17.02 45.63 -1.93
N ARG A 931 -16.41 46.78 -2.23
CA ARG A 931 -15.17 47.27 -1.56
C ARG A 931 -15.41 47.95 -0.20
N LYS A 932 -16.63 47.89 0.36
CA LYS A 932 -17.00 48.49 1.67
C LYS A 932 -17.64 47.54 2.68
N ARG A 933 -17.45 46.23 2.51
CA ARG A 933 -17.84 45.18 3.48
C ARG A 933 -16.71 44.18 3.73
N ARG A 934 -15.51 44.68 4.08
CA ARG A 934 -14.41 43.95 4.75
C ARG A 934 -13.41 44.97 5.31
N SER A 935 -13.80 45.57 6.43
CA SER A 935 -12.99 46.36 7.37
C SER A 935 -13.62 46.22 8.74
#